data_AF-A0A087EI12-F1
#
_entry.id   AF-A0A087EI12-F1
#
_cell.length_a   1.000
_cell.length_b   1.000
_cell.length_c   1.000
_cell.angle_alpha   90.00
_cell.angle_beta   90.00
_cell.angle_gamma   90.00
#
_symmetry.space_group_name_H-M   'P 1'
#
loop_
_entity.id
_entity.type
_entity.pdbx_description
1 polymer ?
#
loop_
_entity_poly.entity_id
_entity_poly.type
_entity_poly.pdbx_seq_one_letter_code
_entity_poly.pdbx_strand_id
1 'polypeptide(L)'
;MWVISTDLAWSRSLSDGLTLSGVNFRAPADSWRTTAAFADLVQVSGNKGKVTIETCNFGYVHDDPINIHGTYLVMTTKNGNTATSSYKHNETAGFPQLYPSDEVALVDRSTMLDTGWQSKVVSVDGPDERSHNRSLTDITVTFDRDLPEDAQINNVAADNLTHQPEVVVRDNHFESIPTRGLLVTTRGKVLIEDNVFDNMWISSIYISGDSNSWLESSMSRDITIRGNTFIRPSYYAGNPMPTIWFDPTADGNDPAQAEHHNVTIENNTFPIGQASILTAKNVADTTFSNNMNRKYDASSSLTTTASLETMPVGSSTTLKVTDQGTQGSRTLFTLQGSRNITFSDNAHDAGLNRVVRTNNSDDATVNAEDSLVVNGDHPADANNSVRWVLSDPSLASISEEGVLQALAAGTVAVRPIYDTGNGIIVGDPVAVTITESGNDVPTNPIDAIRPTQDSWTDGDALVVRSASNTSLWARSTPPNNLQAVRNVSLAQGESVTVRMEGKTQDFYEEVGMLLYADDDNYIASQRKHNNGRPTITVVTERNASPEESRKVSGPDAQAIWLRLSRGDQGMQASWSQDGATFQDIGSPVNIPAIADAGRVVLMATGHRGSNQNPPTYRFSDLKVGDRGVALVGGQAPDAAQVAWAEESLEEVDREASGRNANLSSAVVEVQISVPPMLIFLDKRHLWACWIHRLQSSRSLRWLLPMVQWFVRGSTGLGSNRQKPGRSPCRLLVASM
;
A
#
# COMPACT_ATOMS: atom_id res chain seq x y z
N MET A 1 -42.57 6.71 -20.89
CA MET A 1 -42.52 5.24 -20.88
C MET A 1 -41.44 4.87 -19.87
N TRP A 2 -41.78 4.14 -18.80
CA TRP A 2 -40.81 3.67 -17.81
C TRP A 2 -40.44 2.27 -18.25
N VAL A 3 -39.24 2.06 -18.78
CA VAL A 3 -38.75 0.71 -19.03
C VAL A 3 -38.20 0.23 -17.69
N ILE A 4 -39.07 -0.37 -16.89
CA ILE A 4 -38.64 -1.34 -15.90
C ILE A 4 -38.38 -2.60 -16.71
N SER A 5 -37.18 -2.70 -17.29
CA SER A 5 -36.64 -4.01 -17.65
C SER A 5 -36.54 -4.78 -16.34
N THR A 6 -36.94 -6.05 -16.32
CA THR A 6 -36.78 -6.91 -15.14
C THR A 6 -35.33 -7.12 -14.73
N ASP A 7 -34.39 -6.47 -15.42
CA ASP A 7 -32.95 -6.55 -15.24
C ASP A 7 -32.32 -5.19 -14.80
N LEU A 8 -32.98 -4.05 -15.09
CA LEU A 8 -32.59 -2.67 -14.71
C LEU A 8 -33.60 -2.07 -13.71
N ALA A 9 -33.16 -1.57 -12.55
CA ALA A 9 -34.11 -1.05 -11.55
C ALA A 9 -34.86 0.21 -12.04
N TRP A 10 -34.21 1.01 -12.88
CA TRP A 10 -34.76 2.21 -13.46
C TRP A 10 -34.08 2.58 -14.79
N SER A 11 -34.78 2.40 -15.92
CA SER A 11 -34.34 2.92 -17.21
C SER A 11 -35.29 4.02 -17.70
N ARG A 12 -34.72 5.19 -18.03
CA ARG A 12 -35.46 6.28 -18.67
C ARG A 12 -34.67 6.83 -19.84
N SER A 13 -35.25 6.65 -21.01
CA SER A 13 -34.81 7.31 -22.22
C SER A 13 -35.75 8.47 -22.54
N LEU A 14 -35.21 9.52 -23.17
CA LEU A 14 -35.99 10.50 -23.94
C LEU A 14 -37.00 11.30 -23.10
N SER A 15 -36.54 11.92 -22.02
CA SER A 15 -37.40 12.67 -21.10
C SER A 15 -36.84 14.03 -20.65
N ASP A 16 -37.74 14.91 -20.18
CA ASP A 16 -37.43 16.27 -19.70
C ASP A 16 -36.95 16.25 -18.24
N GLY A 17 -35.83 15.57 -17.99
CA GLY A 17 -35.17 15.51 -16.69
C GLY A 17 -35.73 14.46 -15.73
N LEU A 18 -34.93 14.10 -14.72
CA LEU A 18 -35.18 13.06 -13.71
C LEU A 18 -34.76 13.58 -12.34
N THR A 19 -35.54 13.25 -11.31
CA THR A 19 -35.08 13.36 -9.91
C THR A 19 -35.31 12.04 -9.19
N LEU A 20 -34.25 11.47 -8.63
CA LEU A 20 -34.28 10.38 -7.67
C LEU A 20 -33.71 10.90 -6.35
N SER A 21 -34.46 10.76 -5.27
CA SER A 21 -34.06 11.28 -3.97
C SER A 21 -34.45 10.29 -2.86
N GLY A 22 -33.52 9.98 -1.96
CA GLY A 22 -33.81 9.13 -0.79
C GLY A 22 -34.11 7.66 -1.11
N VAL A 23 -33.66 7.14 -2.26
CA VAL A 23 -33.97 5.78 -2.72
C VAL A 23 -32.90 4.80 -2.23
N ASN A 24 -33.32 3.65 -1.71
CA ASN A 24 -32.43 2.58 -1.25
C ASN A 24 -32.41 1.42 -2.25
N PHE A 25 -31.40 1.38 -3.11
CA PHE A 25 -31.15 0.32 -4.08
C PHE A 25 -30.23 -0.76 -3.51
N ARG A 26 -30.76 -1.55 -2.57
CA ARG A 26 -30.06 -2.66 -1.92
C ARG A 26 -30.96 -3.87 -1.81
N ALA A 27 -30.34 -5.05 -1.75
CA ALA A 27 -31.06 -6.25 -1.34
C ALA A 27 -31.66 -6.03 0.06
N PRO A 28 -32.90 -6.48 0.33
CA PRO A 28 -33.49 -6.36 1.65
C PRO A 28 -32.60 -7.04 2.70
N ALA A 29 -32.26 -6.32 3.78
CA ALA A 29 -31.35 -6.78 4.82
C ALA A 29 -31.87 -8.02 5.57
N ASP A 30 -33.18 -8.25 5.55
CA ASP A 30 -33.87 -9.41 6.11
C ASP A 30 -34.02 -10.57 5.13
N SER A 31 -33.39 -10.49 3.94
CA SER A 31 -33.43 -11.53 2.93
C SER A 31 -32.08 -12.24 2.77
N TRP A 32 -32.11 -13.45 2.21
CA TRP A 32 -30.90 -14.19 1.82
C TRP A 32 -30.24 -13.64 0.55
N ARG A 33 -30.86 -12.66 -0.12
CA ARG A 33 -30.37 -12.12 -1.40
C ARG A 33 -29.15 -11.26 -1.13
N THR A 34 -28.10 -11.51 -1.89
CA THR A 34 -26.83 -10.77 -1.79
C THR A 34 -26.70 -9.69 -2.87
N THR A 35 -27.63 -9.61 -3.82
CA THR A 35 -27.60 -8.65 -4.92
C THR A 35 -28.95 -7.95 -5.11
N ALA A 36 -28.92 -6.67 -5.47
CA ALA A 36 -30.10 -5.87 -5.75
C ALA A 36 -30.57 -5.96 -7.22
N ALA A 37 -29.66 -6.12 -8.17
CA ALA A 37 -29.94 -6.19 -9.62
C ALA A 37 -28.81 -6.90 -10.38
N PHE A 38 -29.15 -7.46 -11.55
CA PHE A 38 -28.20 -8.13 -12.45
C PHE A 38 -27.54 -7.20 -13.49
N ALA A 39 -28.15 -6.03 -13.74
CA ALA A 39 -27.61 -4.95 -14.57
C ALA A 39 -27.64 -3.64 -13.77
N ASP A 40 -27.53 -2.50 -14.46
CA ASP A 40 -27.48 -1.17 -13.86
C ASP A 40 -28.72 -0.87 -13.01
N LEU A 41 -28.56 -0.03 -11.98
CA LEU A 41 -29.71 0.41 -11.19
C LEU A 41 -30.41 1.59 -11.86
N VAL A 42 -29.66 2.58 -12.34
CA VAL A 42 -30.19 3.77 -12.99
C VAL A 42 -29.47 3.97 -14.32
N GLN A 43 -30.17 3.68 -15.42
CA GLN A 43 -29.66 3.94 -16.76
C GLN A 43 -30.46 5.05 -17.45
N VAL A 44 -29.78 6.10 -17.89
CA VAL A 44 -30.35 7.28 -18.52
C VAL A 44 -29.75 7.47 -19.90
N SER A 45 -30.54 7.25 -20.95
CA SER A 45 -30.08 7.34 -22.34
C SER A 45 -30.85 8.39 -23.14
N GLY A 46 -30.17 9.40 -23.67
CA GLY A 46 -30.77 10.42 -24.54
C GLY A 46 -31.83 11.29 -23.84
N ASN A 47 -31.64 11.62 -22.56
CA ASN A 47 -32.48 12.59 -21.86
C ASN A 47 -32.11 14.03 -22.18
N LYS A 48 -33.02 14.97 -21.92
CA LYS A 48 -32.74 16.42 -21.90
C LYS A 48 -33.12 17.03 -20.55
N GLY A 49 -32.83 18.30 -20.35
CA GLY A 49 -33.13 18.98 -19.08
C GLY A 49 -32.13 18.61 -18.00
N LYS A 50 -32.60 18.25 -16.80
CA LYS A 50 -31.74 17.99 -15.63
C LYS A 50 -32.00 16.63 -15.00
N VAL A 51 -30.94 15.87 -14.76
CA VAL A 51 -30.93 14.62 -14.01
C VAL A 51 -30.33 14.89 -12.63
N THR A 52 -31.05 14.57 -11.57
CA THR A 52 -30.62 14.72 -10.18
C THR A 52 -30.80 13.39 -9.46
N ILE A 53 -29.72 12.87 -8.88
CA ILE A 53 -29.72 11.65 -8.09
C ILE A 53 -29.08 12.01 -6.75
N GLU A 54 -29.87 12.04 -5.69
CA GLU A 54 -29.40 12.54 -4.40
C GLU A 54 -29.85 11.71 -3.20
N THR A 55 -29.03 11.67 -2.15
CA THR A 55 -29.37 11.00 -0.88
C THR A 55 -29.80 9.54 -1.07
N CYS A 56 -29.29 8.86 -2.10
CA CYS A 56 -29.60 7.47 -2.41
C CYS A 56 -28.50 6.54 -1.88
N ASN A 57 -28.87 5.27 -1.68
CA ASN A 57 -27.95 4.22 -1.26
C ASN A 57 -27.92 3.13 -2.31
N PHE A 58 -26.74 2.85 -2.85
CA PHE A 58 -26.48 1.87 -3.89
C PHE A 58 -25.57 0.79 -3.33
N GLY A 59 -25.99 -0.48 -3.38
CA GLY A 59 -25.14 -1.53 -2.83
C GLY A 59 -25.39 -2.90 -3.43
N TYR A 60 -24.30 -3.63 -3.62
CA TYR A 60 -24.28 -5.01 -4.08
C TYR A 60 -25.07 -5.23 -5.38
N VAL A 61 -24.70 -4.53 -6.46
CA VAL A 61 -25.23 -4.80 -7.81
C VAL A 61 -24.18 -5.42 -8.70
N HIS A 62 -24.60 -6.07 -9.78
CA HIS A 62 -23.67 -6.76 -10.68
C HIS A 62 -23.10 -5.86 -11.79
N ASP A 63 -23.73 -4.72 -12.03
CA ASP A 63 -23.29 -3.70 -12.97
C ASP A 63 -23.36 -2.32 -12.31
N ASP A 64 -23.18 -1.25 -13.09
CA ASP A 64 -23.07 0.09 -12.56
C ASP A 64 -24.33 0.58 -11.83
N PRO A 65 -24.19 1.18 -10.65
CA PRO A 65 -25.31 1.87 -10.00
C PRO A 65 -25.95 2.94 -10.88
N ILE A 66 -25.15 3.71 -11.62
CA ILE A 66 -25.63 4.81 -12.45
C ILE A 66 -24.84 4.83 -13.77
N ASN A 67 -25.56 4.85 -14.89
CA ASN A 67 -25.03 5.09 -16.23
C ASN A 67 -25.86 6.18 -16.96
N ILE A 68 -25.25 7.29 -17.34
CA ILE A 68 -25.91 8.43 -18.01
C ILE A 68 -25.17 8.77 -19.31
N HIS A 69 -25.86 8.66 -20.44
CA HIS A 69 -25.28 8.87 -21.77
C HIS A 69 -26.33 9.30 -22.82
N GLY A 70 -25.87 9.69 -24.01
CA GLY A 70 -26.64 9.75 -25.26
C GLY A 70 -26.30 8.57 -26.17
N THR A 71 -26.79 8.56 -27.41
CA THR A 71 -26.49 7.49 -28.38
C THR A 71 -25.92 8.07 -29.67
N TYR A 72 -24.74 7.60 -30.08
CA TYR A 72 -24.18 7.88 -31.40
C TYR A 72 -24.88 7.02 -32.46
N LEU A 73 -25.33 7.66 -33.55
CA LEU A 73 -25.95 6.98 -34.69
C LEU A 73 -25.02 7.01 -35.89
N VAL A 74 -24.52 5.85 -36.33
CA VAL A 74 -23.52 5.79 -37.41
C VAL A 74 -24.18 6.04 -38.75
N MET A 75 -23.74 7.07 -39.48
CA MET A 75 -24.28 7.43 -40.79
C MET A 75 -23.93 6.35 -41.84
N THR A 76 -24.93 5.75 -42.46
CA THR A 76 -24.79 4.68 -43.46
C THR A 76 -25.12 5.11 -44.88
N THR A 77 -25.91 6.17 -45.07
CA THR A 77 -26.12 6.81 -46.37
C THR A 77 -26.36 8.31 -46.23
N LYS A 78 -26.12 9.07 -47.30
CA LYS A 78 -26.44 10.51 -47.38
C LYS A 78 -26.88 10.92 -48.79
N ASN A 79 -27.78 11.90 -48.87
CA ASN A 79 -28.25 12.53 -50.10
C ASN A 79 -28.73 13.97 -49.82
N GLY A 80 -27.97 14.98 -50.26
CA GLY A 80 -28.25 16.39 -49.96
C GLY A 80 -28.34 16.64 -48.45
N ASN A 81 -29.51 17.07 -47.99
CA ASN A 81 -29.82 17.31 -46.58
C ASN A 81 -30.41 16.09 -45.85
N THR A 82 -30.42 14.89 -46.44
CA THR A 82 -31.01 13.69 -45.83
C THR A 82 -29.93 12.63 -45.58
N ALA A 83 -29.89 12.07 -44.37
CA ALA A 83 -29.02 10.95 -44.00
C ALA A 83 -29.83 9.75 -43.49
N THR A 84 -29.37 8.54 -43.77
CA THR A 84 -29.75 7.36 -42.98
C THR A 84 -28.62 7.03 -42.03
N SER A 85 -28.95 6.80 -40.76
CA SER A 85 -28.01 6.33 -39.74
C SER A 85 -28.52 5.06 -39.08
N SER A 86 -27.60 4.21 -38.61
CA SER A 86 -27.94 2.90 -38.02
C SER A 86 -27.49 2.78 -36.57
N TYR A 87 -28.30 2.09 -35.77
CA TYR A 87 -27.98 1.63 -34.42
C TYR A 87 -27.02 0.45 -34.52
N LYS A 88 -25.78 0.59 -34.06
CA LYS A 88 -24.76 -0.46 -34.21
C LYS A 88 -24.71 -1.44 -33.03
N HIS A 89 -25.15 -1.02 -31.84
CA HIS A 89 -25.28 -1.89 -30.69
C HIS A 89 -26.69 -2.51 -30.63
N ASN A 90 -26.78 -3.82 -30.42
CA ASN A 90 -28.04 -4.59 -30.47
C ASN A 90 -29.05 -4.19 -29.38
N GLU A 91 -28.59 -3.59 -28.28
CA GLU A 91 -29.46 -3.15 -27.17
C GLU A 91 -29.89 -1.68 -27.27
N THR A 92 -29.44 -0.94 -28.30
CA THR A 92 -29.76 0.48 -28.49
C THR A 92 -30.91 0.74 -29.49
N ALA A 93 -31.33 -0.29 -30.23
CA ALA A 93 -32.31 -0.20 -31.30
C ALA A 93 -33.76 -0.10 -30.78
N GLY A 94 -34.65 0.51 -31.58
CA GLY A 94 -36.10 0.49 -31.35
C GLY A 94 -36.71 1.75 -30.70
N PHE A 95 -35.91 2.66 -30.15
CA PHE A 95 -36.37 3.95 -29.62
C PHE A 95 -35.83 5.12 -30.46
N PRO A 96 -36.66 6.13 -30.83
CA PRO A 96 -36.21 7.28 -31.60
C PRO A 96 -35.24 8.15 -30.82
N GLN A 97 -33.99 8.27 -31.31
CA GLN A 97 -32.96 9.13 -30.72
C GLN A 97 -32.95 10.57 -31.25
N LEU A 98 -33.69 10.85 -32.33
CA LEU A 98 -33.76 12.15 -32.98
C LEU A 98 -35.22 12.51 -33.27
N TYR A 99 -35.57 13.78 -33.05
CA TYR A 99 -36.92 14.33 -33.25
C TYR A 99 -36.87 15.61 -34.10
N PRO A 100 -37.97 15.96 -34.80
CA PRO A 100 -38.09 17.27 -35.41
C PRO A 100 -37.77 18.39 -34.41
N SER A 101 -36.95 19.32 -34.85
CA SER A 101 -36.36 20.43 -34.10
C SER A 101 -35.15 20.13 -33.22
N ASP A 102 -34.71 18.89 -33.09
CA ASP A 102 -33.44 18.61 -32.41
C ASP A 102 -32.27 19.20 -33.19
N GLU A 103 -31.27 19.69 -32.46
CA GLU A 103 -29.97 20.07 -32.99
C GLU A 103 -29.03 18.87 -32.95
N VAL A 104 -28.29 18.66 -34.04
CA VAL A 104 -27.42 17.50 -34.25
C VAL A 104 -26.04 17.96 -34.71
N ALA A 105 -25.00 17.37 -34.14
CA ALA A 105 -23.64 17.43 -34.67
C ALA A 105 -23.28 16.16 -35.42
N LEU A 106 -22.37 16.28 -36.39
CA LEU A 106 -21.65 15.14 -36.93
C LEU A 106 -20.31 15.01 -36.23
N VAL A 107 -19.98 13.79 -35.80
CA VAL A 107 -18.78 13.43 -35.06
C VAL A 107 -17.95 12.44 -35.88
N ASP A 108 -16.65 12.70 -36.02
CA ASP A 108 -15.71 11.72 -36.57
C ASP A 108 -15.49 10.62 -35.53
N ARG A 109 -15.80 9.36 -35.87
CA ARG A 109 -15.72 8.26 -34.91
C ARG A 109 -14.29 7.90 -34.51
N SER A 110 -13.31 8.20 -35.38
CA SER A 110 -11.90 7.91 -35.09
C SER A 110 -11.34 8.83 -34.01
N THR A 111 -11.73 10.11 -34.01
CA THR A 111 -11.22 11.11 -33.05
C THR A 111 -12.23 11.48 -31.97
N MET A 112 -13.51 11.15 -32.19
CA MET A 112 -14.66 11.56 -31.39
C MET A 112 -14.89 13.07 -31.31
N LEU A 113 -14.29 13.82 -32.24
CA LEU A 113 -14.46 15.27 -32.34
C LEU A 113 -15.57 15.62 -33.33
N ASP A 114 -16.28 16.72 -33.04
CA ASP A 114 -17.23 17.32 -33.98
C ASP A 114 -16.51 17.69 -35.29
N THR A 115 -17.13 17.39 -36.44
CA THR A 115 -16.59 17.74 -37.77
C THR A 115 -16.72 19.23 -38.10
N GLY A 116 -17.33 20.02 -37.19
CA GLY A 116 -17.70 21.41 -37.40
C GLY A 116 -19.07 21.60 -38.07
N TRP A 117 -19.74 20.53 -38.49
CA TRP A 117 -21.10 20.59 -39.01
C TRP A 117 -22.14 20.39 -37.90
N GLN A 118 -23.14 21.26 -37.87
CA GLN A 118 -24.33 21.16 -37.03
C GLN A 118 -25.57 21.60 -37.83
N SER A 119 -26.71 20.99 -37.55
CA SER A 119 -27.99 21.30 -38.20
C SER A 119 -29.18 20.92 -37.34
N LYS A 120 -30.34 21.49 -37.66
CA LYS A 120 -31.62 21.17 -37.06
C LYS A 120 -32.34 20.09 -37.85
N VAL A 121 -32.94 19.13 -37.15
CA VAL A 121 -33.79 18.09 -37.73
C VAL A 121 -35.11 18.69 -38.19
N VAL A 122 -35.49 18.41 -39.44
CA VAL A 122 -36.78 18.81 -40.04
C VAL A 122 -37.80 17.67 -39.94
N SER A 123 -37.40 16.45 -40.30
CA SER A 123 -38.27 15.27 -40.27
C SER A 123 -37.47 14.00 -40.04
N VAL A 124 -38.15 12.99 -39.47
CA VAL A 124 -37.57 11.69 -39.11
C VAL A 124 -38.48 10.58 -39.62
N ASP A 125 -37.88 9.56 -40.24
CA ASP A 125 -38.49 8.29 -40.57
C ASP A 125 -37.64 7.14 -40.01
N GLY A 126 -38.15 6.40 -39.03
CA GLY A 126 -37.40 5.41 -38.25
C GLY A 126 -38.22 4.86 -37.08
N PRO A 127 -37.57 4.30 -36.05
CA PRO A 127 -38.26 3.75 -34.88
C PRO A 127 -39.17 4.81 -34.25
N ASP A 128 -40.39 4.45 -33.87
CA ASP A 128 -41.39 5.38 -33.31
C ASP A 128 -42.03 4.89 -32.01
N GLU A 129 -41.37 3.96 -31.32
CA GLU A 129 -41.78 3.30 -30.07
C GLU A 129 -43.07 2.46 -30.14
N ARG A 130 -43.88 2.61 -31.21
CA ARG A 130 -45.27 2.13 -31.24
C ARG A 130 -45.53 1.13 -32.35
N SER A 131 -44.65 1.04 -33.33
CA SER A 131 -44.85 0.24 -34.53
C SER A 131 -43.63 -0.59 -34.93
N HIS A 132 -43.89 -1.73 -35.57
CA HIS A 132 -42.87 -2.62 -36.13
C HIS A 132 -42.84 -2.59 -37.67
N ASN A 133 -43.51 -1.62 -38.29
CA ASN A 133 -43.58 -1.45 -39.74
C ASN A 133 -42.46 -0.54 -40.28
N ARG A 134 -41.66 0.06 -39.40
CA ARG A 134 -40.45 0.82 -39.72
C ARG A 134 -39.21 0.06 -39.28
N SER A 135 -38.05 0.43 -39.82
CA SER A 135 -36.78 -0.15 -39.35
C SER A 135 -36.60 0.18 -37.87
N LEU A 136 -36.26 -0.83 -37.07
CA LEU A 136 -35.89 -0.64 -35.65
C LEU A 136 -34.42 -0.26 -35.50
N THR A 137 -33.61 -0.50 -36.54
CA THR A 137 -32.15 -0.37 -36.54
C THR A 137 -31.64 0.73 -37.45
N ASP A 138 -32.52 1.39 -38.21
CA ASP A 138 -32.17 2.52 -39.08
C ASP A 138 -33.12 3.69 -38.90
N ILE A 139 -32.57 4.90 -38.97
CA ILE A 139 -33.29 6.17 -38.88
C ILE A 139 -32.87 7.07 -40.03
N THR A 140 -33.83 7.51 -40.82
CA THR A 140 -33.65 8.49 -41.90
C THR A 140 -34.06 9.87 -41.38
N VAL A 141 -33.16 10.84 -41.52
CA VAL A 141 -33.32 12.19 -40.97
C VAL A 141 -33.10 13.19 -42.09
N THR A 142 -34.04 14.12 -42.24
CA THR A 142 -33.89 15.30 -43.09
C THR A 142 -33.52 16.49 -42.23
N PHE A 143 -32.48 17.20 -42.64
CA PHE A 143 -31.87 18.35 -41.96
C PHE A 143 -32.26 19.66 -42.65
N ASP A 144 -32.11 20.78 -41.94
CA ASP A 144 -32.44 22.12 -42.45
C ASP A 144 -31.38 22.70 -43.41
N ARG A 145 -30.27 21.98 -43.60
CA ARG A 145 -29.20 22.28 -44.56
C ARG A 145 -28.55 21.01 -45.07
N ASP A 146 -27.81 21.14 -46.17
CA ASP A 146 -27.08 20.03 -46.77
C ASP A 146 -25.99 19.48 -45.83
N LEU A 147 -25.82 18.16 -45.90
CA LEU A 147 -24.73 17.45 -45.23
C LEU A 147 -23.39 17.77 -45.91
N PRO A 148 -22.26 17.77 -45.19
CA PRO A 148 -20.96 18.00 -45.80
C PRO A 148 -20.65 16.99 -46.91
N GLU A 149 -20.14 17.45 -48.05
CA GLU A 149 -19.79 16.57 -49.18
C GLU A 149 -18.71 15.55 -48.79
N ASP A 150 -17.81 15.93 -47.90
CA ASP A 150 -16.69 15.15 -47.39
C ASP A 150 -17.02 14.27 -46.18
N ALA A 151 -18.25 14.32 -45.64
CA ALA A 151 -18.69 13.43 -44.56
C ALA A 151 -18.58 11.95 -44.99
N GLN A 152 -17.66 11.21 -44.35
CA GLN A 152 -17.35 9.83 -44.68
C GLN A 152 -18.37 8.87 -44.06
N ILE A 153 -19.15 8.19 -44.91
CA ILE A 153 -20.11 7.17 -44.51
C ILE A 153 -19.40 6.06 -43.70
N ASN A 154 -20.08 5.55 -42.68
CA ASN A 154 -19.59 4.62 -41.66
C ASN A 154 -18.48 5.16 -40.75
N ASN A 155 -17.80 6.26 -41.08
CA ASN A 155 -16.80 6.90 -40.20
C ASN A 155 -17.36 8.09 -39.42
N VAL A 156 -18.54 8.59 -39.79
CA VAL A 156 -19.21 9.70 -39.11
C VAL A 156 -20.45 9.19 -38.37
N ALA A 157 -20.66 9.69 -37.15
CA ALA A 157 -21.87 9.46 -36.38
C ALA A 157 -22.64 10.78 -36.13
N ALA A 158 -23.96 10.70 -36.10
CA ALA A 158 -24.82 11.77 -35.62
C ALA A 158 -24.92 11.71 -34.10
N ASP A 159 -24.85 12.88 -33.46
CA ASP A 159 -25.00 13.02 -32.01
C ASP A 159 -26.03 14.11 -31.70
N ASN A 160 -26.96 13.82 -30.79
CA ASN A 160 -28.05 14.73 -30.46
C ASN A 160 -27.56 15.78 -29.45
N LEU A 161 -27.50 17.04 -29.86
CA LEU A 161 -27.07 18.16 -29.02
C LEU A 161 -28.19 18.65 -28.09
N THR A 162 -29.46 18.40 -28.45
CA THR A 162 -30.62 18.80 -27.64
C THR A 162 -30.83 17.87 -26.45
N HIS A 163 -30.46 16.60 -26.59
CA HIS A 163 -30.62 15.56 -25.56
C HIS A 163 -29.30 15.32 -24.80
N GLN A 164 -28.83 16.37 -24.13
CA GLN A 164 -27.62 16.40 -23.31
C GLN A 164 -27.96 16.98 -21.94
N PRO A 165 -28.28 16.15 -20.92
CA PRO A 165 -28.82 16.65 -19.67
C PRO A 165 -27.73 17.30 -18.80
N GLU A 166 -28.10 18.32 -18.01
CA GLU A 166 -27.34 18.67 -16.81
C GLU A 166 -27.48 17.51 -15.80
N VAL A 167 -26.39 17.12 -15.15
CA VAL A 167 -26.34 16.02 -14.19
C VAL A 167 -25.88 16.52 -12.83
N VAL A 168 -26.61 16.16 -11.79
CA VAL A 168 -26.22 16.33 -10.38
C VAL A 168 -26.33 14.99 -9.67
N VAL A 169 -25.20 14.49 -9.16
CA VAL A 169 -25.12 13.29 -8.34
C VAL A 169 -24.52 13.69 -6.99
N ARG A 170 -25.32 13.69 -5.92
CA ARG A 170 -24.85 14.19 -4.62
C ARG A 170 -25.37 13.48 -3.39
N ASP A 171 -24.61 13.55 -2.30
CA ASP A 171 -25.00 12.99 -1.00
C ASP A 171 -25.37 11.48 -1.08
N ASN A 172 -24.85 10.74 -2.07
CA ASN A 172 -25.15 9.32 -2.24
C ASN A 172 -24.08 8.45 -1.59
N HIS A 173 -24.46 7.22 -1.25
CA HIS A 173 -23.55 6.18 -0.79
C HIS A 173 -23.53 5.00 -1.77
N PHE A 174 -22.34 4.64 -2.25
CA PHE A 174 -22.09 3.50 -3.11
C PHE A 174 -21.23 2.49 -2.37
N GLU A 175 -21.68 1.24 -2.26
CA GLU A 175 -20.99 0.23 -1.46
C GLU A 175 -20.84 -1.12 -2.18
N SER A 176 -19.60 -1.62 -2.23
CA SER A 176 -19.26 -2.99 -2.65
C SER A 176 -19.83 -3.35 -4.03
N ILE A 177 -19.40 -2.60 -5.03
CA ILE A 177 -19.81 -2.75 -6.43
C ILE A 177 -18.66 -3.40 -7.23
N PRO A 178 -18.89 -4.52 -7.92
CA PRO A 178 -17.87 -5.26 -8.65
C PRO A 178 -17.48 -4.60 -9.99
N THR A 179 -18.21 -3.58 -10.44
CA THR A 179 -17.97 -2.79 -11.67
C THR A 179 -17.62 -1.34 -11.33
N ARG A 180 -18.15 -0.34 -12.07
CA ARG A 180 -17.92 1.08 -11.85
C ARG A 180 -19.01 1.64 -10.92
N GLY A 181 -18.72 2.74 -10.22
CA GLY A 181 -19.71 3.38 -9.35
C GLY A 181 -20.69 4.28 -10.12
N LEU A 182 -20.14 5.15 -10.97
CA LEU A 182 -20.87 6.07 -11.82
C LEU A 182 -20.22 6.14 -13.20
N LEU A 183 -20.94 5.74 -14.24
CA LEU A 183 -20.61 6.05 -15.63
C LEU A 183 -21.44 7.25 -16.07
N VAL A 184 -20.78 8.34 -16.47
CA VAL A 184 -21.50 9.54 -16.94
C VAL A 184 -20.75 10.22 -18.06
N THR A 185 -21.47 10.44 -19.16
CA THR A 185 -20.93 11.09 -20.33
C THR A 185 -22.01 11.94 -21.00
N THR A 186 -21.85 13.26 -20.94
CA THR A 186 -22.79 14.20 -21.59
C THR A 186 -22.13 15.54 -21.83
N ARG A 187 -22.58 16.28 -22.86
CA ARG A 187 -22.16 17.67 -23.08
C ARG A 187 -22.73 18.63 -22.03
N GLY A 188 -23.82 18.25 -21.36
CA GLY A 188 -24.39 19.04 -20.27
C GLY A 188 -23.44 19.13 -19.08
N LYS A 189 -23.66 20.12 -18.20
CA LYS A 189 -22.85 20.27 -17.00
C LYS A 189 -23.04 19.07 -16.07
N VAL A 190 -21.94 18.53 -15.53
CA VAL A 190 -21.94 17.41 -14.59
C VAL A 190 -21.37 17.87 -13.24
N LEU A 191 -22.13 17.67 -12.17
CA LEU A 191 -21.72 17.89 -10.79
C LEU A 191 -21.83 16.58 -10.01
N ILE A 192 -20.70 16.11 -9.48
CA ILE A 192 -20.60 14.93 -8.62
C ILE A 192 -20.05 15.41 -7.28
N GLU A 193 -20.91 15.58 -6.28
CA GLU A 193 -20.50 16.19 -5.01
C GLU A 193 -20.91 15.42 -3.75
N ASP A 194 -20.06 15.42 -2.73
CA ASP A 194 -20.38 14.91 -1.39
C ASP A 194 -20.89 13.45 -1.37
N ASN A 195 -20.45 12.63 -2.33
CA ASN A 195 -20.77 11.20 -2.35
C ASN A 195 -19.67 10.37 -1.66
N VAL A 196 -20.06 9.21 -1.15
CA VAL A 196 -19.14 8.20 -0.61
C VAL A 196 -19.12 6.98 -1.53
N PHE A 197 -17.94 6.67 -2.07
CA PHE A 197 -17.68 5.47 -2.86
C PHE A 197 -16.82 4.52 -2.02
N ASP A 198 -17.40 3.45 -1.49
CA ASP A 198 -16.70 2.44 -0.69
C ASP A 198 -16.62 1.10 -1.44
N ASN A 199 -15.39 0.67 -1.71
CA ASN A 199 -15.09 -0.66 -2.26
C ASN A 199 -15.71 -0.88 -3.67
N MET A 200 -15.47 0.07 -4.57
CA MET A 200 -15.72 -0.15 -6.01
C MET A 200 -14.58 -1.01 -6.58
N TRP A 201 -14.85 -2.04 -7.38
CA TRP A 201 -13.79 -2.90 -7.94
C TRP A 201 -13.14 -2.32 -9.21
N ILE A 202 -13.90 -1.67 -10.09
CA ILE A 202 -13.35 -0.93 -11.24
C ILE A 202 -13.25 0.55 -10.84
N SER A 203 -13.68 1.52 -11.65
CA SER A 203 -13.54 2.94 -11.34
C SER A 203 -14.72 3.44 -10.52
N SER A 204 -14.47 4.27 -9.52
CA SER A 204 -15.56 4.90 -8.77
C SER A 204 -16.34 5.85 -9.67
N ILE A 205 -15.63 6.61 -10.51
CA ILE A 205 -16.21 7.46 -11.55
C ILE A 205 -15.54 7.11 -12.88
N TYR A 206 -16.35 6.80 -13.88
CA TYR A 206 -15.92 6.56 -15.26
C TYR A 206 -16.57 7.59 -16.18
N ILE A 207 -15.74 8.35 -16.88
CA ILE A 207 -16.14 9.26 -17.95
C ILE A 207 -15.64 8.64 -19.24
N SER A 208 -16.57 8.23 -20.09
CA SER A 208 -16.24 7.60 -21.36
C SER A 208 -16.63 8.53 -22.50
N GLY A 209 -17.08 7.95 -23.58
CA GLY A 209 -17.29 8.52 -24.89
C GLY A 209 -17.03 7.33 -25.80
N ASP A 210 -18.08 6.64 -26.19
CA ASP A 210 -17.95 5.40 -26.96
C ASP A 210 -18.54 5.56 -28.35
N SER A 211 -17.71 5.68 -29.39
CA SER A 211 -18.15 5.77 -30.80
C SER A 211 -17.93 4.45 -31.57
N ASN A 212 -17.44 3.39 -30.91
CA ASN A 212 -16.84 2.23 -31.56
C ASN A 212 -17.34 0.86 -31.06
N SER A 213 -17.89 0.79 -29.84
CA SER A 213 -18.44 -0.43 -29.22
C SER A 213 -19.88 -0.23 -28.76
N TRP A 214 -20.10 0.42 -27.61
CA TRP A 214 -21.44 0.63 -27.03
C TRP A 214 -22.21 1.76 -27.70
N LEU A 215 -21.52 2.65 -28.44
CA LEU A 215 -22.11 3.81 -29.11
C LEU A 215 -22.78 4.79 -28.12
N GLU A 216 -22.24 4.86 -26.90
CA GLU A 216 -22.71 5.75 -25.83
C GLU A 216 -22.06 7.14 -25.98
N SER A 217 -22.85 8.10 -26.44
CA SER A 217 -22.42 9.49 -26.57
C SER A 217 -22.46 10.20 -25.20
N SER A 218 -21.73 11.28 -24.97
CA SER A 218 -21.01 12.11 -25.93
C SER A 218 -19.59 12.42 -25.44
N MET A 219 -19.13 13.66 -25.61
CA MET A 219 -17.95 14.26 -25.03
C MET A 219 -18.37 15.19 -23.89
N SER A 220 -17.66 15.15 -22.77
CA SER A 220 -17.94 16.00 -21.61
C SER A 220 -17.22 17.35 -21.66
N ARG A 221 -17.92 18.43 -21.30
CA ARG A 221 -17.45 19.82 -21.47
C ARG A 221 -17.45 20.68 -20.21
N ASP A 222 -18.04 20.21 -19.12
CA ASP A 222 -18.04 20.88 -17.81
C ASP A 222 -18.32 19.83 -16.74
N ILE A 223 -17.26 19.36 -16.08
CA ILE A 223 -17.35 18.37 -15.01
C ILE A 223 -16.76 18.95 -13.74
N THR A 224 -17.52 18.87 -12.63
CA THR A 224 -17.03 19.17 -11.28
C THR A 224 -17.20 17.93 -10.40
N ILE A 225 -16.10 17.42 -9.84
CA ILE A 225 -16.05 16.33 -8.88
C ILE A 225 -15.52 16.90 -7.56
N ARG A 226 -16.36 17.08 -6.56
CA ARG A 226 -15.94 17.76 -5.31
C ARG A 226 -16.48 17.18 -4.02
N GLY A 227 -15.70 17.26 -2.93
CA GLY A 227 -16.19 16.83 -1.60
C GLY A 227 -16.45 15.33 -1.46
N ASN A 228 -16.11 14.51 -2.48
CA ASN A 228 -16.37 13.08 -2.44
C ASN A 228 -15.31 12.34 -1.62
N THR A 229 -15.69 11.18 -1.06
CA THR A 229 -14.78 10.29 -0.34
C THR A 229 -14.68 8.93 -1.04
N PHE A 230 -13.47 8.51 -1.40
CA PHE A 230 -13.21 7.27 -2.15
C PHE A 230 -12.46 6.25 -1.28
N ILE A 231 -13.18 5.36 -0.61
CA ILE A 231 -12.65 4.41 0.37
C ILE A 231 -12.34 3.08 -0.32
N ARG A 232 -11.09 2.62 -0.22
CA ARG A 232 -10.65 1.34 -0.85
C ARG A 232 -11.05 1.21 -2.33
N PRO A 233 -10.87 2.24 -3.16
CA PRO A 233 -11.33 2.14 -4.52
C PRO A 233 -10.47 1.16 -5.32
N SER A 234 -11.10 0.57 -6.32
CA SER A 234 -10.52 0.22 -7.62
C SER A 234 -9.46 -0.88 -7.58
N TYR A 235 -9.92 -2.11 -7.34
CA TYR A 235 -9.11 -3.32 -7.46
C TYR A 235 -9.87 -4.45 -8.15
N TYR A 236 -9.55 -4.72 -9.42
CA TYR A 236 -10.23 -5.72 -10.24
C TYR A 236 -9.29 -6.86 -10.61
N ALA A 237 -9.68 -8.10 -10.27
CA ALA A 237 -8.97 -9.32 -10.64
C ALA A 237 -7.45 -9.31 -10.32
N GLY A 238 -7.06 -8.75 -9.17
CA GLY A 238 -5.66 -8.65 -8.76
C GLY A 238 -4.93 -7.42 -9.31
N ASN A 239 -5.60 -6.60 -10.13
CA ASN A 239 -5.03 -5.42 -10.76
C ASN A 239 -5.70 -4.15 -10.22
N PRO A 240 -4.94 -3.21 -9.65
CA PRO A 240 -5.50 -1.92 -9.28
C PRO A 240 -5.95 -1.14 -10.53
N MET A 241 -7.11 -0.50 -10.41
CA MET A 241 -7.77 0.30 -11.43
C MET A 241 -7.70 1.80 -11.05
N PRO A 242 -7.91 2.72 -12.00
CA PRO A 242 -8.06 4.14 -11.69
C PRO A 242 -9.36 4.43 -10.93
N THR A 243 -9.27 5.27 -9.89
CA THR A 243 -10.43 5.71 -9.08
C THR A 243 -11.37 6.60 -9.90
N ILE A 244 -10.81 7.60 -10.56
CA ILE A 244 -11.47 8.46 -11.55
C ILE A 244 -10.81 8.19 -12.90
N TRP A 245 -11.60 7.81 -13.89
CA TRP A 245 -11.08 7.35 -15.17
C TRP A 245 -11.78 8.03 -16.34
N PHE A 246 -10.99 8.74 -17.14
CA PHE A 246 -11.40 9.23 -18.45
C PHE A 246 -10.78 8.33 -19.52
N ASP A 247 -11.60 7.62 -20.27
CA ASP A 247 -11.16 6.72 -21.35
C ASP A 247 -12.17 6.68 -22.49
N PRO A 248 -12.23 7.75 -23.30
CA PRO A 248 -12.98 7.69 -24.52
C PRO A 248 -12.38 6.65 -25.48
N THR A 249 -13.24 6.04 -26.28
CA THR A 249 -12.87 5.01 -27.27
C THR A 249 -12.27 5.57 -28.55
N ALA A 250 -12.05 6.89 -28.62
CA ALA A 250 -11.30 7.53 -29.69
C ALA A 250 -9.95 6.85 -29.91
N ASP A 251 -9.57 6.72 -31.18
CA ASP A 251 -8.27 6.23 -31.59
C ASP A 251 -7.18 7.27 -31.29
N GLY A 252 -6.01 6.79 -30.88
CA GLY A 252 -4.85 7.64 -30.63
C GLY A 252 -4.91 8.45 -29.33
N ASN A 253 -3.91 9.30 -29.18
CA ASN A 253 -3.62 10.08 -27.98
C ASN A 253 -2.95 11.41 -28.34
N ASP A 254 -3.42 12.09 -29.38
CA ASP A 254 -2.91 13.42 -29.76
C ASP A 254 -3.47 14.49 -28.80
N PRO A 255 -2.63 15.20 -28.04
CA PRO A 255 -3.09 16.22 -27.10
C PRO A 255 -3.78 17.39 -27.81
N ALA A 256 -3.56 17.60 -29.10
CA ALA A 256 -4.32 18.56 -29.91
C ALA A 256 -5.81 18.19 -30.02
N GLN A 257 -6.13 16.90 -29.89
CA GLN A 257 -7.43 16.28 -30.17
C GLN A 257 -8.13 15.76 -28.90
N ALA A 258 -7.84 16.35 -27.73
CA ALA A 258 -8.55 16.03 -26.50
C ALA A 258 -10.08 16.17 -26.69
N GLU A 259 -10.81 15.15 -26.28
CA GLU A 259 -12.27 15.05 -26.42
C GLU A 259 -12.98 15.73 -25.24
N HIS A 260 -12.54 15.45 -24.01
CA HIS A 260 -13.14 16.00 -22.80
C HIS A 260 -12.43 17.28 -22.37
N HIS A 261 -13.19 18.27 -21.90
CA HIS A 261 -12.67 19.59 -21.56
C HIS A 261 -13.28 20.09 -20.25
N ASN A 262 -12.56 21.00 -19.59
CA ASN A 262 -13.02 21.78 -18.43
C ASN A 262 -13.49 20.88 -17.28
N VAL A 263 -12.50 20.25 -16.63
CA VAL A 263 -12.69 19.29 -15.53
C VAL A 263 -12.12 19.89 -14.25
N THR A 264 -12.93 19.95 -13.20
CA THR A 264 -12.50 20.36 -11.86
C THR A 264 -12.66 19.20 -10.89
N ILE A 265 -11.57 18.80 -10.23
CA ILE A 265 -11.53 17.75 -9.21
C ILE A 265 -10.97 18.37 -7.93
N GLU A 266 -11.83 18.71 -6.98
CA GLU A 266 -11.43 19.50 -5.82
C GLU A 266 -11.99 19.03 -4.48
N ASN A 267 -11.25 19.24 -3.39
CA ASN A 267 -11.74 18.97 -2.03
C ASN A 267 -12.19 17.51 -1.80
N ASN A 268 -11.66 16.55 -2.57
CA ASN A 268 -11.99 15.13 -2.39
C ASN A 268 -10.98 14.44 -1.46
N THR A 269 -11.42 13.37 -0.81
CA THR A 269 -10.56 12.53 0.05
C THR A 269 -10.41 11.15 -0.55
N PHE A 270 -9.17 10.72 -0.75
CA PHE A 270 -8.80 9.45 -1.39
C PHE A 270 -8.04 8.53 -0.42
N PRO A 271 -8.71 7.78 0.47
CA PRO A 271 -8.10 6.65 1.15
C PRO A 271 -7.82 5.49 0.17
N ILE A 272 -6.63 5.49 -0.42
CA ILE A 272 -6.23 4.58 -1.50
C ILE A 272 -5.20 3.55 -1.07
N GLY A 273 -5.44 2.29 -1.43
CA GLY A 273 -4.46 1.22 -1.29
C GLY A 273 -3.42 1.28 -2.41
N GLN A 274 -3.50 0.33 -3.34
CA GLN A 274 -2.60 0.25 -4.51
C GLN A 274 -3.20 0.88 -5.79
N ALA A 275 -4.39 1.50 -5.70
CA ALA A 275 -5.10 2.11 -6.82
C ALA A 275 -4.46 3.43 -7.27
N SER A 276 -4.59 3.76 -8.57
CA SER A 276 -4.30 5.11 -9.04
C SER A 276 -5.53 6.01 -8.82
N ILE A 277 -5.29 7.32 -8.73
CA ILE A 277 -6.35 8.30 -8.46
C ILE A 277 -6.99 8.73 -9.76
N LEU A 278 -6.20 9.28 -10.68
CA LEU A 278 -6.70 9.80 -11.96
C LEU A 278 -5.93 9.17 -13.10
N THR A 279 -6.66 8.54 -14.02
CA THR A 279 -6.18 8.27 -15.37
C THR A 279 -7.00 9.09 -16.33
N ALA A 280 -6.35 10.00 -17.06
CA ALA A 280 -6.99 10.90 -18.01
C ALA A 280 -6.48 10.65 -19.43
N LYS A 281 -7.32 10.10 -20.30
CA LYS A 281 -7.05 9.98 -21.74
C LYS A 281 -7.86 11.03 -22.51
N ASN A 282 -7.19 11.76 -23.40
CA ASN A 282 -7.79 12.78 -24.28
C ASN A 282 -8.61 13.83 -23.51
N VAL A 283 -8.03 14.38 -22.43
CA VAL A 283 -8.66 15.42 -21.60
C VAL A 283 -7.85 16.72 -21.67
N ALA A 284 -8.53 17.84 -21.78
CA ALA A 284 -7.95 19.18 -21.70
C ALA A 284 -8.55 20.00 -20.56
N ASP A 285 -7.77 20.98 -20.09
CA ASP A 285 -8.22 22.01 -19.15
C ASP A 285 -8.75 21.40 -17.84
N THR A 286 -7.88 20.67 -17.14
CA THR A 286 -8.21 19.98 -15.88
C THR A 286 -7.50 20.62 -14.70
N THR A 287 -8.25 20.88 -13.62
CA THR A 287 -7.72 21.29 -12.33
C THR A 287 -7.96 20.19 -11.30
N PHE A 288 -6.88 19.71 -10.67
CA PHE A 288 -6.92 18.76 -9.56
C PHE A 288 -6.35 19.47 -8.33
N SER A 289 -7.21 19.98 -7.44
CA SER A 289 -6.76 20.84 -6.34
C SER A 289 -7.38 20.59 -4.99
N ASN A 290 -6.69 20.93 -3.90
CA ASN A 290 -7.22 20.81 -2.53
C ASN A 290 -7.67 19.37 -2.16
N ASN A 291 -7.13 18.34 -2.80
CA ASN A 291 -7.49 16.95 -2.52
C ASN A 291 -6.58 16.33 -1.44
N MET A 292 -7.12 15.39 -0.68
CA MET A 292 -6.38 14.63 0.34
C MET A 292 -6.12 13.21 -0.12
N ASN A 293 -4.90 12.92 -0.56
CA ASN A 293 -4.48 11.62 -1.07
C ASN A 293 -3.81 10.83 0.06
N ARG A 294 -4.49 9.79 0.54
CA ARG A 294 -4.18 9.10 1.79
C ARG A 294 -3.86 7.64 1.57
N LYS A 295 -2.91 7.08 2.33
CA LYS A 295 -2.64 5.64 2.30
C LYS A 295 -3.79 4.93 3.01
N TYR A 296 -4.47 4.03 2.30
CA TYR A 296 -5.37 3.05 2.89
C TYR A 296 -4.61 1.75 3.10
N ASP A 297 -4.14 1.53 4.32
CA ASP A 297 -3.52 0.28 4.71
C ASP A 297 -4.39 -0.37 5.79
N ALA A 298 -5.11 -1.43 5.40
CA ALA A 298 -5.92 -2.21 6.34
C ALA A 298 -5.06 -3.05 7.30
N SER A 299 -3.73 -3.07 7.10
CA SER A 299 -2.79 -4.00 7.72
C SER A 299 -1.43 -3.39 8.11
N SER A 300 -1.26 -2.07 8.03
CA SER A 300 0.01 -1.43 8.37
C SER A 300 0.33 -1.69 9.83
N SER A 301 1.44 -2.40 10.06
CA SER A 301 2.06 -2.52 11.37
C SER A 301 3.40 -1.81 11.30
N LEU A 302 3.68 -1.03 12.34
CA LEU A 302 5.01 -0.48 12.57
C LEU A 302 5.69 -1.42 13.55
N THR A 303 6.75 -2.07 13.11
CA THR A 303 7.59 -2.84 14.04
C THR A 303 8.70 -1.93 14.52
N THR A 304 8.77 -1.76 15.84
CA THR A 304 9.84 -1.03 16.52
C THR A 304 10.89 -2.00 17.00
N THR A 305 12.16 -1.69 16.77
CA THR A 305 13.28 -2.45 17.32
C THR A 305 14.23 -1.50 18.04
N ALA A 306 14.70 -1.90 19.21
CA ALA A 306 15.78 -1.22 19.91
C ALA A 306 17.10 -1.93 19.61
N SER A 307 18.18 -1.16 19.42
CA SER A 307 19.51 -1.74 19.24
C SER A 307 20.05 -2.35 20.55
N LEU A 308 19.46 -1.97 21.69
CA LEU A 308 19.74 -2.47 23.04
C LEU A 308 18.42 -2.56 23.83
N GLU A 309 18.13 -3.74 24.39
CA GLU A 309 17.00 -3.96 25.31
C GLU A 309 17.35 -3.57 26.75
N THR A 310 18.62 -3.30 27.03
CA THR A 310 19.13 -2.89 28.35
C THR A 310 20.26 -1.88 28.20
N MET A 311 20.26 -0.81 29.00
CA MET A 311 21.27 0.26 28.94
C MET A 311 21.46 0.95 30.30
N PRO A 312 22.65 1.48 30.65
CA PRO A 312 22.83 2.22 31.89
C PRO A 312 22.31 3.67 31.83
N VAL A 313 21.96 4.25 32.98
CA VAL A 313 21.67 5.69 33.11
C VAL A 313 22.79 6.53 32.47
N GLY A 314 22.41 7.52 31.66
CA GLY A 314 23.33 8.41 30.95
C GLY A 314 23.75 7.90 29.56
N SER A 315 23.42 6.66 29.19
CA SER A 315 23.62 6.13 27.84
C SER A 315 22.43 6.38 26.91
N SER A 316 22.60 6.07 25.63
CA SER A 316 21.54 6.15 24.62
C SER A 316 21.53 4.94 23.69
N THR A 317 20.37 4.68 23.10
CA THR A 317 20.20 3.74 21.98
C THR A 317 19.32 4.35 20.91
N THR A 318 19.45 3.86 19.69
CA THR A 318 18.57 4.25 18.58
C THR A 318 17.49 3.20 18.40
N LEU A 319 16.24 3.66 18.37
CA LEU A 319 15.09 2.89 17.95
C LEU A 319 14.94 2.97 16.43
N LYS A 320 14.68 1.83 15.79
CA LYS A 320 14.37 1.75 14.37
C LYS A 320 12.94 1.32 14.19
N VAL A 321 12.20 2.07 13.38
CA VAL A 321 10.86 1.72 12.94
C VAL A 321 10.94 1.23 11.52
N THR A 322 10.38 0.05 11.29
CA THR A 322 10.17 -0.49 9.95
C THR A 322 8.67 -0.45 9.67
N ASP A 323 8.25 0.31 8.66
CA ASP A 323 6.89 0.20 8.11
C ASP A 323 6.81 -1.11 7.32
N GLN A 324 5.88 -2.00 7.70
CA GLN A 324 5.56 -3.21 6.93
C GLN A 324 4.62 -2.92 5.75
N GLY A 325 4.09 -1.70 5.65
CA GLY A 325 3.24 -1.28 4.56
C GLY A 325 4.01 -1.23 3.25
N THR A 326 3.41 -1.77 2.18
CA THR A 326 4.01 -1.78 0.84
C THR A 326 4.21 -0.33 0.37
N GLN A 327 5.44 0.08 0.05
CA GLN A 327 5.63 1.33 -0.70
C GLN A 327 4.76 1.28 -1.96
N GLY A 328 4.02 2.36 -2.22
CA GLY A 328 3.17 2.43 -3.40
C GLY A 328 4.06 2.36 -4.63
N SER A 329 4.13 1.20 -5.29
CA SER A 329 4.90 1.06 -6.54
C SER A 329 4.24 1.78 -7.72
N ARG A 330 2.96 2.16 -7.57
CA ARG A 330 2.10 2.66 -8.65
C ARG A 330 1.84 4.14 -8.57
N THR A 331 2.13 4.82 -9.68
CA THR A 331 1.86 6.24 -9.94
C THR A 331 0.40 6.61 -9.68
N LEU A 332 0.19 7.71 -8.95
CA LEU A 332 -1.15 8.23 -8.64
C LEU A 332 -1.88 8.78 -9.87
N PHE A 333 -1.15 9.38 -10.81
CA PHE A 333 -1.69 10.13 -11.93
C PHE A 333 -1.12 9.67 -13.27
N THR A 334 -1.98 9.31 -14.21
CA THR A 334 -1.58 8.97 -15.58
C THR A 334 -2.33 9.84 -16.59
N LEU A 335 -1.59 10.50 -17.48
CA LEU A 335 -2.12 11.38 -18.52
C LEU A 335 -1.78 10.78 -19.89
N GLN A 336 -2.74 10.74 -20.80
CA GLN A 336 -2.56 10.25 -22.16
C GLN A 336 -3.24 11.19 -23.14
N GLY A 337 -2.53 11.70 -24.15
CA GLY A 337 -3.12 12.66 -25.11
C GLY A 337 -3.81 13.85 -24.45
N SER A 338 -3.31 14.28 -23.29
CA SER A 338 -3.95 15.30 -22.46
C SER A 338 -3.10 16.57 -22.42
N ARG A 339 -3.72 17.71 -22.10
CA ARG A 339 -3.04 19.01 -22.03
C ARG A 339 -3.70 19.95 -21.02
N ASN A 340 -3.00 21.00 -20.60
CA ASN A 340 -3.48 22.02 -19.67
C ASN A 340 -4.01 21.40 -18.37
N ILE A 341 -3.16 20.64 -17.68
CA ILE A 341 -3.50 19.94 -16.44
C ILE A 341 -2.76 20.62 -15.28
N THR A 342 -3.50 21.04 -14.26
CA THR A 342 -2.93 21.68 -13.06
C THR A 342 -3.20 20.82 -11.83
N PHE A 343 -2.15 20.53 -11.08
CA PHE A 343 -2.20 19.96 -9.73
C PHE A 343 -1.71 21.02 -8.75
N SER A 344 -2.56 21.42 -7.80
CA SER A 344 -2.20 22.43 -6.79
C SER A 344 -2.88 22.21 -5.43
N ASP A 345 -2.22 22.59 -4.35
CA ASP A 345 -2.78 22.56 -2.99
C ASP A 345 -3.24 21.16 -2.50
N ASN A 346 -2.70 20.09 -3.06
CA ASN A 346 -3.03 18.71 -2.68
C ASN A 346 -2.14 18.22 -1.52
N ALA A 347 -2.75 17.47 -0.60
CA ALA A 347 -2.04 16.74 0.43
C ALA A 347 -1.78 15.30 0.00
N HIS A 348 -0.57 14.79 0.24
CA HIS A 348 -0.18 13.41 -0.06
C HIS A 348 0.46 12.78 1.18
N ASP A 349 -0.04 11.63 1.63
CA ASP A 349 0.64 10.83 2.64
C ASP A 349 2.00 10.31 2.12
N ALA A 350 2.99 10.14 3.00
CA ALA A 350 4.27 9.55 2.63
C ALA A 350 4.12 8.09 2.16
N GLY A 351 5.00 7.66 1.28
CA GLY A 351 5.00 6.33 0.66
C GLY A 351 4.13 6.22 -0.59
N LEU A 352 3.38 7.27 -0.95
CA LEU A 352 2.60 7.31 -2.19
C LEU A 352 3.48 7.68 -3.38
N ASN A 353 3.23 7.05 -4.53
CA ASN A 353 3.98 7.34 -5.75
C ASN A 353 3.56 8.66 -6.40
N ARG A 354 4.18 9.76 -5.97
CA ARG A 354 3.94 11.14 -6.41
C ARG A 354 4.44 11.47 -7.83
N VAL A 355 4.69 10.46 -8.65
CA VAL A 355 4.97 10.69 -10.07
C VAL A 355 3.66 10.96 -10.81
N VAL A 356 3.70 11.87 -11.78
CA VAL A 356 2.69 12.02 -12.84
C VAL A 356 3.29 11.41 -14.10
N ARG A 357 2.68 10.34 -14.61
CA ARG A 357 3.13 9.70 -15.86
C ARG A 357 2.37 10.25 -17.03
N THR A 358 3.07 10.60 -18.10
CA THR A 358 2.44 11.03 -19.34
C THR A 358 2.74 10.07 -20.49
N ASN A 359 1.82 10.00 -21.45
CA ASN A 359 1.97 9.28 -22.70
C ASN A 359 1.41 10.13 -23.84
N ASN A 360 2.29 10.66 -24.68
CA ASN A 360 1.91 11.59 -25.75
C ASN A 360 1.02 12.75 -25.25
N SER A 361 1.27 13.23 -24.03
CA SER A 361 0.60 14.43 -23.51
C SER A 361 1.49 15.64 -23.72
N ASP A 362 0.93 16.85 -23.67
CA ASP A 362 1.74 18.06 -23.72
C ASP A 362 2.32 18.35 -22.33
N ASP A 363 3.46 17.72 -22.03
CA ASP A 363 4.16 17.85 -20.75
C ASP A 363 4.43 19.31 -20.35
N ALA A 364 4.59 20.22 -21.32
CA ALA A 364 4.83 21.64 -21.06
C ALA A 364 3.61 22.36 -20.46
N THR A 365 2.42 21.75 -20.57
CA THR A 365 1.16 22.28 -20.05
C THR A 365 0.68 21.55 -18.80
N VAL A 366 1.50 20.65 -18.26
CA VAL A 366 1.25 19.99 -16.97
C VAL A 366 1.94 20.80 -15.86
N ASN A 367 1.14 21.57 -15.11
CA ASN A 367 1.62 22.24 -13.90
C ASN A 367 1.46 21.28 -12.71
N ALA A 368 2.57 20.73 -12.22
CA ALA A 368 2.60 19.79 -11.11
C ALA A 368 3.23 20.44 -9.87
N GLU A 369 2.40 20.83 -8.90
CA GLU A 369 2.84 21.37 -7.61
C GLU A 369 2.90 20.24 -6.56
N ASP A 370 2.89 20.57 -5.26
CA ASP A 370 2.73 19.59 -4.17
C ASP A 370 3.79 18.47 -4.10
N SER A 371 5.00 18.76 -4.61
CA SER A 371 6.09 17.78 -4.76
C SER A 371 5.79 16.62 -5.71
N LEU A 372 4.82 16.80 -6.62
CA LEU A 372 4.61 15.89 -7.74
C LEU A 372 5.75 16.03 -8.76
N VAL A 373 6.12 14.93 -9.40
CA VAL A 373 7.19 14.89 -10.40
C VAL A 373 6.65 14.35 -11.71
N VAL A 374 6.74 15.13 -12.79
CA VAL A 374 6.31 14.69 -14.13
C VAL A 374 7.40 13.83 -14.76
N ASN A 375 7.08 12.59 -15.14
CA ASN A 375 7.95 11.64 -15.84
C ASN A 375 9.33 11.37 -15.22
N GLY A 376 9.53 11.77 -13.96
CA GLY A 376 10.77 11.54 -13.24
C GLY A 376 10.71 10.31 -12.33
N ASP A 377 11.74 10.21 -11.50
CA ASP A 377 11.80 9.22 -10.43
C ASP A 377 10.84 9.57 -9.31
N HIS A 378 10.45 8.55 -8.55
CA HIS A 378 9.66 8.73 -7.35
C HIS A 378 10.43 9.64 -6.38
N PRO A 379 9.86 10.79 -5.97
CA PRO A 379 10.54 11.67 -5.03
C PRO A 379 10.66 10.93 -3.71
N ALA A 380 11.88 10.90 -3.15
CA ALA A 380 12.12 10.36 -1.82
C ALA A 380 11.08 10.92 -0.85
N ASP A 381 10.46 10.04 -0.07
CA ASP A 381 9.52 10.46 0.94
C ASP A 381 10.23 11.47 1.85
N ALA A 382 9.61 12.64 2.07
CA ALA A 382 9.99 13.43 3.23
C ALA A 382 9.75 12.50 4.43
N ASN A 383 10.76 12.31 5.28
CA ASN A 383 10.62 11.53 6.51
C ASN A 383 9.44 12.13 7.28
N ASN A 384 8.26 11.52 7.19
CA ASN A 384 7.16 11.87 8.05
C ASN A 384 7.57 11.43 9.44
N SER A 385 7.72 12.41 10.33
CA SER A 385 8.22 12.25 11.69
C SER A 385 7.35 11.24 12.44
N VAL A 386 7.91 10.05 12.70
CA VAL A 386 7.35 9.15 13.70
C VAL A 386 7.27 9.92 15.01
N ARG A 387 6.07 10.01 15.58
CA ARG A 387 5.90 10.54 16.93
C ARG A 387 6.16 9.41 17.92
N TRP A 388 6.87 9.70 19.00
CA TRP A 388 7.19 8.71 20.02
C TRP A 388 6.45 8.99 21.32
N VAL A 389 5.92 7.94 21.96
CA VAL A 389 5.31 8.03 23.29
C VAL A 389 6.06 7.10 24.24
N LEU A 390 6.42 7.62 25.40
CA LEU A 390 7.05 6.88 26.49
C LEU A 390 6.01 6.54 27.54
N SER A 391 6.11 5.34 28.09
CA SER A 391 5.33 4.92 29.26
C SER A 391 5.67 5.74 30.51
N ASP A 392 6.94 6.13 30.68
CA ASP A 392 7.39 7.01 31.76
C ASP A 392 8.50 7.96 31.29
N PRO A 393 8.17 9.24 30.98
CA PRO A 393 9.15 10.26 30.60
C PRO A 393 10.14 10.67 31.70
N SER A 394 9.95 10.23 32.95
CA SER A 394 10.93 10.48 34.02
C SER A 394 12.15 9.54 33.93
N LEU A 395 12.00 8.39 33.26
CA LEU A 395 13.04 7.38 33.09
C LEU A 395 13.91 7.63 31.86
N ALA A 396 13.34 8.21 30.79
CA ALA A 396 14.05 8.47 29.54
C ALA A 396 13.47 9.66 28.76
N SER A 397 14.23 10.16 27.78
CA SER A 397 13.77 11.10 26.75
C SER A 397 14.07 10.55 25.35
N ILE A 398 13.26 10.88 24.34
CA ILE A 398 13.50 10.44 22.95
C ILE A 398 13.48 11.62 21.98
N SER A 399 14.38 11.61 20.98
CA SER A 399 14.38 12.59 19.89
C SER A 399 13.39 12.22 18.78
N GLU A 400 13.12 13.14 17.85
CA GLU A 400 12.28 12.88 16.67
C GLU A 400 12.87 11.75 15.78
N GLU A 401 14.20 11.66 15.72
CA GLU A 401 14.94 10.63 14.99
C GLU A 401 15.00 9.26 15.71
N GLY A 402 14.33 9.13 16.86
CA GLY A 402 14.25 7.86 17.60
C GLY A 402 15.46 7.57 18.50
N VAL A 403 16.25 8.58 18.88
CA VAL A 403 17.35 8.39 19.84
C VAL A 403 16.81 8.46 21.27
N LEU A 404 16.75 7.32 21.96
CA LEU A 404 16.32 7.20 23.34
C LEU A 404 17.51 7.39 24.29
N GLN A 405 17.40 8.34 25.21
CA GLN A 405 18.41 8.71 26.20
C GLN A 405 17.92 8.33 27.60
N ALA A 406 18.72 7.55 28.33
CA ALA A 406 18.41 7.09 29.69
C ALA A 406 18.66 8.18 30.74
N LEU A 407 17.65 8.45 31.58
CA LEU A 407 17.68 9.47 32.64
C LEU A 407 17.70 8.87 34.05
N ALA A 408 16.95 7.78 34.29
CA ALA A 408 16.88 7.12 35.59
C ALA A 408 16.65 5.60 35.43
N ALA A 409 17.05 4.83 36.44
CA ALA A 409 16.90 3.38 36.43
C ALA A 409 15.43 2.94 36.52
N GLY A 410 15.07 1.91 35.77
CA GLY A 410 13.69 1.41 35.62
C GLY A 410 13.45 0.86 34.23
N THR A 411 12.25 0.34 33.95
CA THR A 411 11.89 -0.15 32.62
C THR A 411 10.95 0.84 31.96
N VAL A 412 11.30 1.30 30.76
CA VAL A 412 10.48 2.20 29.94
C VAL A 412 10.09 1.52 28.64
N ALA A 413 8.80 1.40 28.38
CA ALA A 413 8.27 1.09 27.06
C ALA A 413 8.17 2.37 26.20
N VAL A 414 8.59 2.26 24.94
CA VAL A 414 8.54 3.32 23.94
C VAL A 414 7.73 2.83 22.75
N ARG A 415 6.80 3.64 22.26
CA ARG A 415 5.89 3.26 21.19
C ARG A 415 5.88 4.31 20.08
N PRO A 416 6.06 3.92 18.81
CA PRO A 416 5.94 4.82 17.68
C PRO A 416 4.47 5.00 17.32
N ILE A 417 4.16 6.22 16.94
CA ILE A 417 2.87 6.65 16.46
C ILE A 417 3.11 7.30 15.11
N TYR A 418 2.35 6.87 14.12
CA TYR A 418 2.31 7.50 12.81
C TYR A 418 0.91 8.05 12.60
N ASP A 419 0.79 9.38 12.67
CA ASP A 419 -0.43 10.07 12.29
C ASP A 419 -0.59 9.96 10.77
N THR A 420 -1.58 9.19 10.33
CA THR A 420 -2.09 9.34 8.97
C THR A 420 -3.05 10.52 9.00
N GLY A 421 -3.20 11.28 7.93
CA GLY A 421 -4.11 12.44 8.04
C GLY A 421 -5.60 12.09 8.16
N ASN A 422 -5.94 10.80 8.26
CA ASN A 422 -7.29 10.29 8.52
C ASN A 422 -7.38 9.47 9.83
N GLY A 423 -6.27 9.13 10.49
CA GLY A 423 -6.26 8.19 11.60
C GLY A 423 -4.89 8.06 12.27
N ILE A 424 -4.72 7.04 13.10
CA ILE A 424 -3.44 6.76 13.73
C ILE A 424 -3.06 5.31 13.46
N ILE A 425 -1.83 5.09 13.01
CA ILE A 425 -1.16 3.79 13.06
C ILE A 425 -0.31 3.77 14.31
N VAL A 426 -0.58 2.80 15.18
CA VAL A 426 0.17 2.56 16.41
C VAL A 426 1.09 1.37 16.17
N GLY A 427 2.38 1.54 16.43
CA GLY A 427 3.33 0.43 16.34
C GLY A 427 3.42 -0.39 17.61
N ASP A 428 4.13 -1.50 17.50
CA ASP A 428 4.46 -2.33 18.65
C ASP A 428 5.35 -1.54 19.62
N PRO A 429 5.05 -1.56 20.93
CA PRO A 429 5.94 -0.98 21.92
C PRO A 429 7.24 -1.77 21.98
N VAL A 430 8.33 -1.09 22.32
CA VAL A 430 9.59 -1.72 22.68
C VAL A 430 9.94 -1.33 24.10
N ALA A 431 10.12 -2.33 24.97
CA ALA A 431 10.58 -2.12 26.34
C ALA A 431 12.10 -2.08 26.40
N VAL A 432 12.62 -1.09 27.12
CA VAL A 432 14.03 -0.89 27.38
C VAL A 432 14.24 -0.84 28.89
N THR A 433 15.13 -1.67 29.40
CA THR A 433 15.50 -1.67 30.82
C THR A 433 16.70 -0.78 31.06
N ILE A 434 16.53 0.24 31.89
CA ILE A 434 17.57 1.18 32.29
C ILE A 434 18.16 0.73 33.61
N THR A 435 19.45 0.39 33.61
CA THR A 435 20.20 -0.02 34.79
C THR A 435 20.86 1.17 35.47
N GLU A 436 21.21 1.03 36.75
CA GLU A 436 22.02 2.03 37.45
C GLU A 436 23.35 2.28 36.70
N SER A 437 23.86 3.51 36.77
CA SER A 437 25.07 3.92 36.07
C SER A 437 26.25 2.99 36.38
N GLY A 438 26.85 2.38 35.35
CA GLY A 438 28.05 1.55 35.47
C GLY A 438 27.88 0.06 35.18
N ASN A 439 26.67 -0.42 34.82
CA ASN A 439 26.42 -1.80 34.42
C ASN A 439 26.00 -1.91 32.95
N ASP A 440 26.96 -1.98 32.02
CA ASP A 440 26.73 -2.38 30.63
C ASP A 440 26.58 -3.90 30.56
N VAL A 441 25.36 -4.43 30.42
CA VAL A 441 25.19 -5.86 30.20
C VAL A 441 24.05 -6.15 29.19
N PRO A 442 24.37 -6.45 27.92
CA PRO A 442 23.40 -7.00 26.95
C PRO A 442 22.89 -8.37 27.44
N THR A 443 21.64 -8.76 27.21
CA THR A 443 21.05 -10.02 27.72
C THR A 443 21.70 -11.31 27.17
N ASN A 444 22.33 -11.28 25.99
CA ASN A 444 23.34 -12.24 25.54
C ASN A 444 24.23 -11.60 24.44
N PRO A 445 25.45 -11.14 24.75
CA PRO A 445 26.28 -10.35 23.82
C PRO A 445 26.98 -11.18 22.72
N ILE A 446 26.84 -12.51 22.74
CA ILE A 446 27.59 -13.42 21.86
C ILE A 446 26.63 -14.30 21.04
N ASP A 447 26.83 -14.31 19.72
CA ASP A 447 26.33 -15.33 18.80
C ASP A 447 27.37 -16.44 18.60
N ALA A 448 26.91 -17.66 18.34
CA ALA A 448 27.81 -18.77 17.99
C ALA A 448 27.62 -19.16 16.51
N ILE A 449 28.68 -19.04 15.70
CA ILE A 449 28.72 -19.60 14.35
C ILE A 449 29.11 -21.07 14.47
N ARG A 450 28.28 -21.96 13.89
CA ARG A 450 28.38 -23.43 14.02
C ARG A 450 28.33 -23.88 15.50
N PRO A 451 27.24 -23.62 16.25
CA PRO A 451 27.20 -23.74 17.71
C PRO A 451 27.45 -25.16 18.24
N THR A 452 28.19 -25.26 19.34
CA THR A 452 28.33 -26.48 20.18
C THR A 452 28.33 -26.10 21.67
N GLN A 453 28.24 -27.07 22.60
CA GLN A 453 28.28 -26.82 24.06
C GLN A 453 29.70 -26.52 24.60
N ASP A 454 30.57 -25.88 23.82
CA ASP A 454 32.00 -25.72 24.11
C ASP A 454 32.39 -24.29 24.53
N SER A 455 31.41 -23.45 24.90
CA SER A 455 31.65 -22.15 25.56
C SER A 455 30.68 -21.91 26.71
N TRP A 456 31.12 -21.15 27.71
CA TRP A 456 30.34 -20.74 28.88
C TRP A 456 30.90 -19.45 29.46
N THR A 457 30.19 -18.87 30.42
CA THR A 457 30.60 -17.64 31.11
C THR A 457 31.18 -17.96 32.48
N ASP A 458 32.20 -17.20 32.88
CA ASP A 458 32.82 -17.29 34.21
C ASP A 458 33.19 -15.88 34.67
N GLY A 459 32.35 -15.32 35.54
CA GLY A 459 32.39 -13.91 35.90
C GLY A 459 32.00 -13.02 34.71
N ASP A 460 32.88 -12.07 34.38
CA ASP A 460 32.79 -11.18 33.23
C ASP A 460 33.47 -11.76 31.96
N ALA A 461 34.05 -12.96 32.05
CA ALA A 461 34.80 -13.58 30.98
C ALA A 461 33.97 -14.61 30.19
N LEU A 462 34.21 -14.66 28.88
CA LEU A 462 33.79 -15.76 28.02
C LEU A 462 34.88 -16.83 28.01
N VAL A 463 34.51 -18.06 28.37
CA VAL A 463 35.39 -19.22 28.32
C VAL A 463 35.08 -20.03 27.07
N VAL A 464 36.09 -20.28 26.23
CA VAL A 464 35.98 -21.06 25.00
C VAL A 464 36.89 -22.27 25.08
N ARG A 465 36.30 -23.47 24.93
CA ARG A 465 37.04 -24.72 24.81
C ARG A 465 37.50 -24.92 23.37
N SER A 466 38.77 -25.31 23.22
CA SER A 466 39.43 -25.51 21.92
C SER A 466 38.73 -26.59 21.08
N ALA A 467 38.33 -26.25 19.85
CA ALA A 467 37.82 -27.20 18.88
C ALA A 467 38.95 -28.12 18.37
N SER A 468 38.69 -29.43 18.30
CA SER A 468 39.69 -30.43 17.91
C SER A 468 39.63 -30.75 16.42
N ASN A 469 40.80 -30.86 15.78
CA ASN A 469 40.99 -31.21 14.37
C ASN A 469 40.33 -30.27 13.36
N THR A 470 40.32 -28.97 13.69
CA THR A 470 39.77 -27.90 12.86
C THR A 470 40.74 -26.74 12.69
N SER A 471 40.59 -26.00 11.60
CA SER A 471 41.31 -24.74 11.33
C SER A 471 40.58 -23.95 10.25
N LEU A 472 40.68 -22.62 10.29
CA LEU A 472 40.23 -21.74 9.21
C LEU A 472 41.29 -21.58 8.11
N TRP A 473 42.44 -22.25 8.23
CA TRP A 473 43.52 -22.15 7.25
C TRP A 473 43.22 -22.99 6.00
N ALA A 474 43.23 -22.34 4.83
CA ALA A 474 43.06 -22.97 3.53
C ALA A 474 41.78 -23.84 3.47
N ARG A 475 41.88 -25.01 2.84
CA ARG A 475 40.77 -25.98 2.72
C ARG A 475 40.62 -26.91 3.93
N SER A 476 41.03 -26.47 5.12
CA SER A 476 40.88 -27.24 6.35
C SER A 476 39.41 -27.33 6.77
N THR A 477 39.07 -28.29 7.63
CA THR A 477 37.73 -28.34 8.24
C THR A 477 37.54 -27.13 9.15
N PRO A 478 36.56 -26.23 8.88
CA PRO A 478 36.37 -25.04 9.68
C PRO A 478 36.00 -25.39 11.14
N PRO A 479 36.48 -24.62 12.13
CA PRO A 479 36.11 -24.81 13.52
C PRO A 479 34.63 -24.55 13.76
N ASN A 480 34.04 -25.41 14.60
CA ASN A 480 32.75 -25.15 15.20
C ASN A 480 32.92 -24.16 16.38
N ASN A 481 31.80 -23.54 16.78
CA ASN A 481 31.67 -22.70 17.96
C ASN A 481 32.51 -21.40 17.94
N LEU A 482 32.57 -20.73 16.79
CA LEU A 482 33.15 -19.39 16.69
C LEU A 482 32.25 -18.37 17.39
N GLN A 483 32.78 -17.66 18.38
CA GLN A 483 32.01 -16.75 19.25
C GLN A 483 31.98 -15.35 18.63
N ALA A 484 30.93 -15.04 17.87
CA ALA A 484 30.72 -13.76 17.22
C ALA A 484 30.12 -12.75 18.20
N VAL A 485 30.81 -11.63 18.42
CA VAL A 485 30.33 -10.56 19.29
C VAL A 485 29.26 -9.77 18.56
N ARG A 486 28.05 -9.68 19.14
CA ARG A 486 26.92 -8.97 18.52
C ARG A 486 27.19 -7.48 18.41
N ASN A 487 26.79 -6.89 17.28
CA ASN A 487 26.82 -5.45 17.03
C ASN A 487 28.21 -4.79 17.21
N VAL A 488 29.29 -5.56 17.01
CA VAL A 488 30.65 -5.03 16.97
C VAL A 488 31.20 -5.13 15.56
N SER A 489 31.30 -3.98 14.91
CA SER A 489 32.09 -3.74 13.69
C SER A 489 33.24 -2.79 14.02
N LEU A 490 34.26 -2.73 13.15
CA LEU A 490 35.40 -1.84 13.32
C LEU A 490 35.44 -0.76 12.23
N ALA A 491 35.14 0.49 12.59
CA ALA A 491 35.19 1.63 11.68
C ALA A 491 36.64 2.08 11.41
N GLN A 492 36.86 2.87 10.35
CA GLN A 492 38.17 3.42 10.05
C GLN A 492 38.62 4.38 11.17
N GLY A 493 39.84 4.20 11.65
CA GLY A 493 40.39 4.94 12.80
C GLY A 493 40.18 4.25 14.15
N GLU A 494 39.40 3.17 14.22
CA GLU A 494 39.15 2.44 15.47
C GLU A 494 40.10 1.25 15.67
N SER A 495 40.15 0.75 16.91
CA SER A 495 40.81 -0.51 17.25
C SER A 495 39.94 -1.38 18.15
N VAL A 496 39.92 -2.69 17.92
CA VAL A 496 39.37 -3.66 18.86
C VAL A 496 40.49 -4.35 19.61
N THR A 497 40.36 -4.47 20.93
CA THR A 497 41.33 -5.11 21.83
C THR A 497 40.63 -6.14 22.70
N VAL A 498 41.24 -7.31 22.91
CA VAL A 498 40.74 -8.32 23.86
C VAL A 498 41.87 -8.86 24.72
N ARG A 499 41.59 -9.12 26.00
CA ARG A 499 42.47 -9.86 26.90
C ARG A 499 42.19 -11.36 26.77
N MET A 500 43.20 -12.11 26.37
CA MET A 500 43.18 -13.57 26.24
C MET A 500 44.05 -14.19 27.33
N GLU A 501 43.48 -15.13 28.09
CA GLU A 501 44.20 -15.95 29.07
C GLU A 501 44.29 -17.42 28.62
N GLY A 502 45.49 -17.97 28.74
CA GLY A 502 45.83 -19.35 28.43
C GLY A 502 47.01 -19.46 27.45
N LYS A 503 47.88 -20.44 27.70
CA LYS A 503 48.96 -20.81 26.77
C LYS A 503 48.45 -21.89 25.82
N THR A 504 48.71 -21.74 24.53
CA THR A 504 48.56 -22.84 23.55
C THR A 504 49.49 -23.98 23.95
N GLN A 505 49.06 -25.23 23.86
CA GLN A 505 49.72 -26.36 24.54
C GLN A 505 50.42 -27.33 23.60
N ASP A 506 49.89 -27.56 22.39
CA ASP A 506 50.42 -28.58 21.50
C ASP A 506 50.12 -28.29 20.01
N PHE A 507 50.84 -28.96 19.11
CA PHE A 507 50.65 -28.93 17.65
C PHE A 507 50.49 -27.51 17.09
N TYR A 508 49.43 -27.30 16.31
CA TYR A 508 49.04 -26.05 15.68
C TYR A 508 47.79 -25.51 16.36
N GLU A 509 47.72 -25.57 17.69
CA GLU A 509 46.67 -24.89 18.44
C GLU A 509 46.74 -23.37 18.20
N GLU A 510 45.60 -22.78 17.88
CA GLU A 510 45.38 -21.40 17.46
C GLU A 510 44.25 -20.79 18.29
N VAL A 511 44.55 -19.69 18.97
CA VAL A 511 43.57 -19.01 19.83
C VAL A 511 43.73 -17.51 19.71
N GLY A 512 42.63 -16.80 19.54
CA GLY A 512 42.68 -15.34 19.43
C GLY A 512 41.38 -14.73 18.92
N MET A 513 41.53 -13.57 18.29
CA MET A 513 40.43 -12.74 17.81
C MET A 513 40.54 -12.52 16.32
N LEU A 514 39.40 -12.51 15.64
CA LEU A 514 39.27 -12.29 14.21
C LEU A 514 38.38 -11.08 13.92
N LEU A 515 38.69 -10.38 12.83
CA LEU A 515 37.67 -9.72 12.03
C LEU A 515 37.30 -10.68 10.91
N TYR A 516 36.05 -11.12 10.91
CA TYR A 516 35.56 -12.25 10.14
C TYR A 516 34.37 -11.83 9.29
N ALA A 517 34.47 -12.00 7.96
CA ALA A 517 33.35 -11.86 7.04
C ALA A 517 32.77 -13.25 6.71
N ASP A 518 33.65 -14.18 6.33
CA ASP A 518 33.36 -15.60 6.11
C ASP A 518 34.65 -16.43 6.26
N ASP A 519 34.56 -17.75 6.07
CA ASP A 519 35.70 -18.67 6.22
C ASP A 519 36.85 -18.40 5.23
N ASP A 520 36.58 -17.74 4.10
CA ASP A 520 37.54 -17.43 3.03
C ASP A 520 38.00 -15.96 3.05
N ASN A 521 37.50 -15.17 4.01
CA ASN A 521 37.73 -13.73 4.13
C ASN A 521 37.80 -13.29 5.61
N TYR A 522 39.00 -13.31 6.19
CA TYR A 522 39.22 -12.86 7.57
C TYR A 522 40.66 -12.38 7.81
N ILE A 523 40.85 -11.63 8.90
CA ILE A 523 42.13 -11.43 9.57
C ILE A 523 42.02 -11.87 11.02
N ALA A 524 42.95 -12.73 11.45
CA ALA A 524 43.08 -13.24 12.81
C ALA A 524 44.36 -12.73 13.44
N SER A 525 44.27 -12.19 14.66
CA SER A 525 45.42 -12.00 15.55
C SER A 525 45.35 -13.09 16.60
N GLN A 526 46.32 -14.01 16.62
CA GLN A 526 46.21 -15.23 17.42
C GLN A 526 47.55 -15.71 17.98
N ARG A 527 47.49 -16.32 19.15
CA ARG A 527 48.58 -17.13 19.69
C ARG A 527 48.53 -18.51 19.01
N LYS A 528 49.62 -18.93 18.36
CA LYS A 528 49.76 -20.26 17.73
C LYS A 528 50.90 -21.04 18.38
N HIS A 529 50.75 -22.35 18.64
CA HIS A 529 51.78 -23.15 19.33
C HIS A 529 52.99 -23.53 18.47
N ASN A 530 52.81 -23.74 17.17
CA ASN A 530 53.83 -24.17 16.19
C ASN A 530 54.71 -25.34 16.67
N ASN A 531 54.10 -26.37 17.25
CA ASN A 531 54.79 -27.59 17.66
C ASN A 531 55.96 -27.34 18.65
N GLY A 532 55.74 -26.45 19.62
CA GLY A 532 56.65 -26.21 20.75
C GLY A 532 57.36 -24.85 20.72
N ARG A 533 57.07 -24.00 19.74
CA ARG A 533 57.59 -22.62 19.66
C ARG A 533 56.47 -21.63 19.40
N PRO A 534 55.72 -21.24 20.45
CA PRO A 534 54.57 -20.39 20.27
C PRO A 534 54.92 -19.03 19.66
N THR A 535 54.05 -18.52 18.81
CA THR A 535 54.13 -17.18 18.21
C THR A 535 52.84 -16.42 18.45
N ILE A 536 52.91 -15.09 18.39
CA ILE A 536 51.72 -14.30 18.05
C ILE A 536 51.76 -14.10 16.54
N THR A 537 50.75 -14.61 15.85
CA THR A 537 50.67 -14.72 14.40
C THR A 537 49.45 -13.97 13.89
N VAL A 538 49.65 -13.21 12.81
CA VAL A 538 48.57 -12.71 11.98
C VAL A 538 48.30 -13.75 10.90
N VAL A 539 47.08 -14.25 10.84
CA VAL A 539 46.62 -15.17 9.79
C VAL A 539 45.53 -14.50 9.00
N THR A 540 45.60 -14.56 7.68
CA THR A 540 44.56 -13.99 6.81
C THR A 540 44.15 -14.96 5.73
N GLU A 541 42.87 -14.94 5.39
CA GLU A 541 42.34 -15.46 4.13
C GLU A 541 41.79 -14.29 3.31
N ARG A 542 42.13 -14.26 2.02
CA ARG A 542 41.63 -13.26 1.06
C ARG A 542 41.13 -13.97 -0.19
N ASN A 543 39.82 -14.17 -0.29
CA ASN A 543 39.21 -15.00 -1.34
C ASN A 543 39.88 -16.40 -1.41
N ALA A 544 39.94 -17.10 -0.28
CA ALA A 544 40.56 -18.43 -0.15
C ALA A 544 42.07 -18.46 -0.49
N SER A 545 42.76 -17.33 -0.27
CA SER A 545 44.22 -17.20 -0.37
C SER A 545 44.85 -16.99 1.01
N PRO A 546 45.36 -18.07 1.65
CA PRO A 546 45.89 -18.03 3.01
C PRO A 546 47.27 -17.36 3.11
N GLU A 547 47.53 -16.63 4.19
CA GLU A 547 48.80 -15.96 4.48
C GLU A 547 49.09 -15.93 6.01
N GLU A 548 50.30 -16.27 6.44
CA GLU A 548 50.71 -16.26 7.88
C GLU A 548 52.20 -15.92 8.14
N SER A 549 52.85 -15.16 7.25
CA SER A 549 54.25 -14.78 7.39
C SER A 549 54.48 -13.76 8.52
N ARG A 550 53.45 -12.99 8.88
CA ARG A 550 53.49 -11.97 9.93
C ARG A 550 53.38 -12.60 11.31
N LYS A 551 54.51 -12.81 11.97
CA LYS A 551 54.57 -13.38 13.31
C LYS A 551 55.75 -12.89 14.12
N VAL A 552 55.57 -12.86 15.42
CA VAL A 552 56.59 -12.56 16.43
C VAL A 552 56.68 -13.71 17.42
N SER A 553 57.80 -13.79 18.16
CA SER A 553 57.93 -14.78 19.24
C SER A 553 56.83 -14.56 20.27
N GLY A 554 56.15 -15.65 20.64
CA GLY A 554 55.07 -15.59 21.63
C GLY A 554 55.65 -15.36 23.03
N PRO A 555 55.14 -14.40 23.81
CA PRO A 555 55.60 -14.17 25.17
C PRO A 555 55.32 -15.40 26.06
N ASP A 556 56.15 -15.64 27.07
CA ASP A 556 55.90 -16.68 28.08
C ASP A 556 54.87 -16.26 29.16
N ALA A 557 53.90 -15.42 28.78
CA ALA A 557 52.85 -14.91 29.66
C ALA A 557 51.58 -15.79 29.61
N GLN A 558 50.85 -15.86 30.73
CA GLN A 558 49.54 -16.52 30.78
C GLN A 558 48.44 -15.67 30.14
N ALA A 559 48.47 -14.35 30.37
CA ALA A 559 47.54 -13.40 29.78
C ALA A 559 48.28 -12.50 28.78
N ILE A 560 47.64 -12.22 27.65
CA ILE A 560 48.09 -11.26 26.64
C ILE A 560 46.90 -10.46 26.13
N TRP A 561 47.14 -9.26 25.63
CA TRP A 561 46.15 -8.48 24.90
C TRP A 561 46.46 -8.55 23.42
N LEU A 562 45.42 -8.80 22.62
CA LEU A 562 45.46 -8.84 21.17
C LEU A 562 44.65 -7.67 20.64
N ARG A 563 45.19 -6.92 19.68
CA ARG A 563 44.54 -5.75 19.10
C ARG A 563 44.58 -5.79 17.58
N LEU A 564 43.46 -5.41 16.96
CA LEU A 564 43.34 -5.14 15.53
C LEU A 564 42.88 -3.68 15.36
N SER A 565 43.67 -2.90 14.63
CA SER A 565 43.39 -1.48 14.36
C SER A 565 43.14 -1.25 12.88
N ARG A 566 42.07 -0.53 12.53
CA ARG A 566 41.75 -0.18 11.13
C ARG A 566 42.29 1.21 10.81
N GLY A 567 43.33 1.29 9.99
CA GLY A 567 43.87 2.55 9.49
C GLY A 567 43.71 2.68 7.97
N ASP A 568 44.23 3.78 7.42
CA ASP A 568 44.14 4.08 5.98
C ASP A 568 44.87 3.04 5.09
N GLN A 569 45.87 2.35 5.66
CA GLN A 569 46.67 1.33 4.98
C GLN A 569 46.10 -0.09 5.15
N GLY A 570 44.96 -0.24 5.83
CA GLY A 570 44.34 -1.52 6.18
C GLY A 570 44.44 -1.85 7.67
N MET A 571 44.38 -3.14 8.00
CA MET A 571 44.33 -3.66 9.36
C MET A 571 45.72 -3.90 9.92
N GLN A 572 46.06 -3.28 11.06
CA GLN A 572 47.29 -3.52 11.80
C GLN A 572 47.00 -4.40 13.01
N ALA A 573 47.66 -5.55 13.10
CA ALA A 573 47.64 -6.37 14.30
C ALA A 573 48.76 -5.95 15.25
N SER A 574 48.44 -5.92 16.54
CA SER A 574 49.41 -5.65 17.61
C SER A 574 49.08 -6.47 18.85
N TRP A 575 50.05 -6.62 19.75
CA TRP A 575 49.88 -7.36 20.99
C TRP A 575 50.54 -6.64 22.17
N SER A 576 50.11 -6.97 23.38
CA SER A 576 50.65 -6.41 24.62
C SER A 576 50.68 -7.46 25.74
N GLN A 577 51.64 -7.33 26.65
CA GLN A 577 51.70 -8.13 27.88
C GLN A 577 51.06 -7.41 29.09
N ASP A 578 50.92 -6.09 29.03
CA ASP A 578 50.40 -5.25 30.14
C ASP A 578 49.05 -4.59 29.82
N GLY A 579 48.56 -4.71 28.58
CA GLY A 579 47.32 -4.09 28.12
C GLY A 579 47.45 -2.59 27.82
N ALA A 580 48.64 -2.00 27.97
CA ALA A 580 48.88 -0.57 27.77
C ALA A 580 49.87 -0.32 26.62
N THR A 581 50.97 -1.07 26.57
CA THR A 581 52.03 -0.92 25.57
C THR A 581 51.88 -1.98 24.49
N PHE A 582 51.47 -1.57 23.30
CA PHE A 582 51.24 -2.48 22.17
C PHE A 582 52.39 -2.47 21.18
N GLN A 583 52.78 -3.67 20.73
CA GLN A 583 53.80 -3.90 19.72
C GLN A 583 53.15 -4.44 18.45
N ASP A 584 53.45 -3.82 17.32
CA ASP A 584 52.92 -4.21 16.01
C ASP A 584 53.51 -5.55 15.52
N ILE A 585 52.67 -6.33 14.84
CA ILE A 585 53.04 -7.62 14.26
C ILE A 585 53.07 -7.49 12.74
N GLY A 586 54.27 -7.23 12.21
CA GLY A 586 54.46 -7.01 10.78
C GLY A 586 53.73 -5.76 10.27
N SER A 587 53.60 -5.66 8.94
CA SER A 587 52.94 -4.53 8.27
C SER A 587 51.41 -4.69 8.19
N PRO A 588 50.65 -3.59 8.03
CA PRO A 588 49.19 -3.64 7.85
C PRO A 588 48.77 -4.54 6.67
N VAL A 589 47.57 -5.11 6.78
CA VAL A 589 46.98 -5.98 5.75
C VAL A 589 45.67 -5.39 5.26
N ASN A 590 45.53 -5.22 3.95
CA ASN A 590 44.27 -4.85 3.33
C ASN A 590 43.46 -6.11 2.94
N ILE A 591 42.22 -6.18 3.43
CA ILE A 591 41.24 -7.22 3.12
C ILE A 591 39.93 -6.53 2.75
N PRO A 592 39.64 -6.32 1.45
CA PRO A 592 38.48 -5.53 1.01
C PRO A 592 37.13 -6.02 1.55
N ALA A 593 36.95 -7.34 1.70
CA ALA A 593 35.69 -7.95 2.15
C ALA A 593 35.31 -7.62 3.62
N ILE A 594 36.26 -7.17 4.44
CA ILE A 594 36.02 -6.89 5.87
C ILE A 594 35.41 -5.49 6.10
N ALA A 595 35.43 -4.61 5.09
CA ALA A 595 35.12 -3.20 5.24
C ALA A 595 33.69 -2.90 5.73
N ASP A 596 32.70 -3.72 5.33
CA ASP A 596 31.27 -3.53 5.63
C ASP A 596 30.56 -4.77 6.22
N ALA A 597 31.19 -5.95 6.18
CA ALA A 597 30.62 -7.23 6.63
C ALA A 597 31.37 -7.88 7.82
N GLY A 598 32.50 -7.31 8.24
CA GLY A 598 33.36 -7.88 9.26
C GLY A 598 32.77 -7.82 10.66
N ARG A 599 32.69 -8.97 11.32
CA ARG A 599 32.30 -9.10 12.74
C ARG A 599 33.50 -9.47 13.58
N VAL A 600 33.53 -9.04 14.84
CA VAL A 600 34.53 -9.50 15.81
C VAL A 600 34.18 -10.91 16.27
N VAL A 601 35.11 -11.85 16.10
CA VAL A 601 34.94 -13.25 16.48
C VAL A 601 36.07 -13.69 17.41
N LEU A 602 35.74 -14.40 18.49
CA LEU A 602 36.69 -15.04 19.39
C LEU A 602 36.75 -16.54 19.06
N MET A 603 37.96 -17.09 18.97
CA MET A 603 38.20 -18.45 18.49
C MET A 603 39.26 -19.17 19.32
N ALA A 604 39.04 -20.47 19.53
CA ALA A 604 40.04 -21.43 19.98
C ALA A 604 39.91 -22.74 19.19
N THR A 605 40.96 -23.16 18.49
CA THR A 605 40.95 -24.35 17.63
C THR A 605 42.34 -24.99 17.55
N GLY A 606 42.44 -26.26 17.15
CA GLY A 606 43.74 -26.89 16.88
C GLY A 606 43.67 -28.34 16.46
N HIS A 607 44.73 -28.84 15.81
CA HIS A 607 44.89 -30.27 15.52
C HIS A 607 45.34 -31.03 16.78
N ARG A 608 44.62 -32.07 17.19
CA ARG A 608 44.98 -32.89 18.36
C ARG A 608 44.93 -34.38 18.05
N GLY A 609 45.99 -35.09 18.44
CA GLY A 609 45.98 -36.54 18.60
C GLY A 609 45.03 -36.99 19.72
N SER A 610 44.53 -38.21 19.64
CA SER A 610 43.29 -38.72 20.26
C SER A 610 43.25 -38.90 21.80
N ASN A 611 43.83 -38.01 22.63
CA ASN A 611 43.73 -38.07 24.10
C ASN A 611 43.04 -36.85 24.73
N GLN A 612 42.37 -37.10 25.84
CA GLN A 612 41.15 -36.44 26.32
C GLN A 612 41.37 -35.11 27.08
N ASN A 613 40.36 -34.22 26.98
CA ASN A 613 40.21 -32.84 27.50
C ASN A 613 40.88 -31.73 26.66
N PRO A 614 40.12 -31.05 25.77
CA PRO A 614 40.61 -29.84 25.10
C PRO A 614 40.78 -28.70 26.12
N PRO A 615 41.81 -27.86 25.99
CA PRO A 615 42.04 -26.74 26.89
C PRO A 615 41.00 -25.67 26.66
N THR A 616 40.90 -24.80 27.66
CA THR A 616 39.93 -23.71 27.71
C THR A 616 40.68 -22.40 27.80
N TYR A 617 40.20 -21.41 27.07
CA TYR A 617 40.78 -20.08 27.01
C TYR A 617 39.75 -19.07 27.49
N ARG A 618 40.18 -18.09 28.28
CA ARG A 618 39.30 -17.04 28.79
C ARG A 618 39.53 -15.77 28.00
N PHE A 619 38.46 -15.16 27.54
CA PHE A 619 38.43 -13.84 26.92
C PHE A 619 37.71 -12.87 27.85
N SER A 620 38.34 -11.73 28.11
CA SER A 620 37.84 -10.67 28.99
C SER A 620 38.30 -9.31 28.45
N ASP A 621 37.83 -8.21 29.04
CA ASP A 621 38.32 -6.86 28.72
C ASP A 621 38.28 -6.55 27.20
N LEU A 622 37.20 -6.96 26.52
CA LEU A 622 36.99 -6.62 25.13
C LEU A 622 36.65 -5.12 25.04
N LYS A 623 37.38 -4.38 24.21
CA LYS A 623 37.21 -2.95 24.01
C LYS A 623 37.22 -2.59 22.53
N VAL A 624 36.40 -1.61 22.14
CA VAL A 624 36.48 -0.92 20.84
C VAL A 624 36.83 0.54 21.11
N GLY A 625 38.01 0.97 20.69
CA GLY A 625 38.64 2.16 21.24
C GLY A 625 38.77 2.03 22.76
N ASP A 626 38.26 3.01 23.49
CA ASP A 626 38.20 2.99 24.97
C ASP A 626 36.89 2.41 25.52
N ARG A 627 35.92 2.07 24.65
CA ARG A 627 34.60 1.58 25.05
C ARG A 627 34.66 0.08 25.37
N GLY A 628 34.28 -0.29 26.59
CA GLY A 628 34.10 -1.69 26.98
C GLY A 628 32.97 -2.36 26.21
N VAL A 629 33.14 -3.63 25.89
CA VAL A 629 32.14 -4.50 25.27
C VAL A 629 31.96 -5.73 26.16
N ALA A 630 30.76 -5.92 26.68
CA ALA A 630 30.43 -7.07 27.51
C ALA A 630 30.53 -8.38 26.71
N LEU A 631 31.10 -9.40 27.32
CA LEU A 631 31.17 -10.77 26.78
C LEU A 631 30.18 -11.73 27.47
N VAL A 632 29.45 -11.24 28.47
CA VAL A 632 28.52 -12.02 29.31
C VAL A 632 27.16 -11.31 29.37
N GLY A 633 26.10 -12.11 29.39
CA GLY A 633 24.70 -11.67 29.43
C GLY A 633 24.30 -10.95 30.74
N GLY A 634 23.46 -9.91 30.63
CA GLY A 634 22.74 -9.29 31.74
C GLY A 634 21.51 -10.09 32.10
N GLN A 635 20.99 -9.92 33.32
CA GLN A 635 19.71 -10.53 33.69
C GLN A 635 18.61 -9.98 32.76
N ALA A 636 17.86 -10.87 32.11
CA ALA A 636 16.75 -10.47 31.25
C ALA A 636 15.76 -9.58 32.04
N PRO A 637 15.09 -8.62 31.36
CA PRO A 637 14.08 -7.79 32.00
C PRO A 637 13.06 -8.64 32.75
N ASP A 638 12.60 -8.17 33.91
CA ASP A 638 11.47 -8.79 34.59
C ASP A 638 10.23 -8.67 33.68
N ALA A 639 9.71 -9.82 33.24
CA ALA A 639 8.55 -9.89 32.36
C ALA A 639 7.32 -9.15 32.93
N ALA A 640 7.20 -9.06 34.26
CA ALA A 640 6.12 -8.31 34.90
C ALA A 640 6.30 -6.78 34.75
N GLN A 641 7.53 -6.29 34.82
CA GLN A 641 7.83 -4.86 34.64
C GLN A 641 7.67 -4.43 33.19
N VAL A 642 8.06 -5.28 32.25
CA VAL A 642 7.83 -5.08 30.81
C VAL A 642 6.33 -4.99 30.52
N ALA A 643 5.55 -5.97 30.99
CA ALA A 643 4.10 -5.98 30.77
C ALA A 643 3.42 -4.73 31.34
N TRP A 644 3.81 -4.29 32.54
CA TRP A 644 3.26 -3.08 33.15
C TRP A 644 3.60 -1.80 32.38
N ALA A 645 4.85 -1.68 31.89
CA ALA A 645 5.27 -0.54 31.08
C ALA A 645 4.52 -0.48 29.73
N GLU A 646 4.28 -1.63 29.10
CA GLU A 646 3.51 -1.71 27.85
C GLU A 646 2.01 -1.41 28.06
N GLU A 647 1.41 -1.94 29.14
CA GLU A 647 0.01 -1.68 29.52
C GLU A 647 -0.24 -0.20 29.83
N SER A 648 0.78 0.51 30.34
CA SER A 648 0.71 1.96 30.59
C SER A 648 0.53 2.80 29.32
N LEU A 649 0.67 2.20 28.13
CA LEU A 649 0.47 2.84 26.84
C LEU A 649 -0.91 2.56 26.20
N GLU A 650 -1.80 1.82 26.87
CA GLU A 650 -3.13 1.46 26.35
C GLU A 650 -4.01 2.66 25.94
N GLU A 651 -3.80 3.83 26.54
CA GLU A 651 -4.54 5.05 26.17
C GLU A 651 -4.26 5.47 24.72
N VAL A 652 -3.07 5.20 24.20
CA VAL A 652 -2.70 5.43 22.79
C VAL A 652 -3.52 4.53 21.86
N ASP A 653 -3.71 3.26 22.23
CA ASP A 653 -4.53 2.31 21.46
C ASP A 653 -6.01 2.72 21.43
N ARG A 654 -6.50 3.30 22.53
CA ARG A 654 -7.87 3.84 22.63
C ARG A 654 -8.04 5.11 21.80
N GLU A 655 -7.05 6.00 21.79
CA GLU A 655 -7.04 7.20 20.95
C GLU A 655 -7.07 6.82 19.46
N ALA A 656 -6.21 5.90 19.05
CA ALA A 656 -6.16 5.39 17.68
C ALA A 656 -7.48 4.74 17.27
N SER A 657 -8.03 3.88 18.13
CA SER A 657 -9.35 3.25 17.90
C SER A 657 -10.46 4.28 17.75
N GLY A 658 -10.46 5.36 18.54
CA GLY A 658 -11.44 6.44 18.46
C GLY A 658 -11.35 7.25 17.17
N ARG A 659 -10.15 7.67 16.76
CA ARG A 659 -9.96 8.40 15.50
C ARG A 659 -10.29 7.54 14.29
N ASN A 660 -9.87 6.27 14.30
CA ASN A 660 -10.13 5.32 13.21
C ASN A 660 -11.62 4.92 13.13
N ALA A 661 -12.34 4.87 14.26
CA ALA A 661 -13.78 4.61 14.28
C ALA A 661 -14.61 5.79 13.75
N ASN A 662 -14.17 7.04 13.96
CA ASN A 662 -14.85 8.20 13.38
C ASN A 662 -14.84 8.20 11.84
N LEU A 663 -13.86 7.54 11.21
CA LEU A 663 -13.88 7.31 9.75
C LEU A 663 -14.98 6.34 9.32
N SER A 664 -15.27 5.31 10.12
CA SER A 664 -16.32 4.34 9.80
C SER A 664 -17.71 4.81 10.24
N SER A 665 -17.81 5.63 11.28
CA SER A 665 -19.08 6.20 11.74
C SER A 665 -19.48 7.48 11.00
N ALA A 666 -18.56 8.26 10.44
CA ALA A 666 -18.88 9.31 9.47
C ALA A 666 -19.56 8.74 8.20
N VAL A 667 -19.34 7.45 7.90
CA VAL A 667 -20.01 6.70 6.83
C VAL A 667 -21.40 6.18 7.26
N VAL A 668 -21.71 6.14 8.56
CA VAL A 668 -22.96 5.56 9.09
C VAL A 668 -23.91 6.62 9.68
N GLU A 669 -23.43 7.76 10.16
CA GLU A 669 -24.25 8.86 10.68
C GLU A 669 -24.48 10.00 9.66
N VAL A 670 -24.94 9.64 8.45
CA VAL A 670 -25.87 10.56 7.77
C VAL A 670 -27.19 10.44 8.50
N GLN A 671 -27.40 11.27 9.53
CA GLN A 671 -28.73 11.45 10.11
C GLN A 671 -29.64 12.00 9.02
N ILE A 672 -30.43 11.12 8.40
CA ILE A 672 -31.53 11.50 7.53
C ILE A 672 -32.56 12.24 8.40
N SER A 673 -32.39 13.54 8.54
CA SER A 673 -33.46 14.46 8.91
C SER A 673 -34.45 14.45 7.75
N VAL A 674 -35.46 13.58 7.81
CA VAL A 674 -36.58 13.58 6.87
C VAL A 674 -37.44 14.82 7.18
N PRO A 675 -37.46 15.89 6.35
CA PRO A 675 -38.50 16.90 6.51
C PRO A 675 -39.85 16.26 6.12
N PRO A 676 -40.97 16.69 6.73
CA PRO A 676 -42.28 16.12 6.41
C PRO A 676 -42.57 16.28 4.91
N MET A 677 -42.65 15.15 4.22
CA MET A 677 -42.92 15.05 2.80
C MET A 677 -44.34 15.55 2.50
N LEU A 678 -44.46 16.70 1.83
CA LEU A 678 -45.73 17.21 1.34
C LEU A 678 -46.03 16.53 0.00
N ILE A 679 -46.78 15.44 0.04
CA ILE A 679 -47.21 14.72 -1.16
C ILE A 679 -48.38 15.49 -1.80
N PHE A 680 -48.16 16.11 -2.96
CA PHE A 680 -49.25 16.49 -3.87
C PHE A 680 -49.68 15.25 -4.67
N LEU A 681 -50.73 14.58 -4.20
CA LEU A 681 -51.43 13.55 -4.99
C LEU A 681 -52.48 14.22 -5.88
N ASP A 682 -52.31 14.11 -7.19
CA ASP A 682 -53.38 14.34 -8.15
C ASP A 682 -54.49 13.30 -7.91
N LYS A 683 -55.74 13.77 -7.93
CA LYS A 683 -56.93 13.02 -7.57
C LYS A 683 -57.20 11.95 -8.61
N ARG A 684 -56.98 10.68 -8.26
CA ARG A 684 -57.92 9.58 -8.56
C ARG A 684 -57.49 8.26 -7.90
N HIS A 685 -58.37 7.76 -7.03
CA HIS A 685 -58.43 6.42 -6.38
C HIS A 685 -57.66 6.25 -5.05
N LEU A 686 -58.45 6.30 -3.97
CA LEU A 686 -58.12 6.04 -2.56
C LEU A 686 -58.20 4.55 -2.25
N TRP A 687 -57.15 3.96 -1.66
CA TRP A 687 -57.26 2.92 -0.64
C TRP A 687 -56.20 3.19 0.44
N ALA A 688 -56.64 3.35 1.69
CA ALA A 688 -55.81 3.74 2.83
C ALA A 688 -55.36 2.52 3.64
N CYS A 689 -54.10 2.48 4.05
CA CYS A 689 -53.62 1.68 5.17
C CYS A 689 -52.70 2.55 6.05
N TRP A 690 -53.08 2.66 7.33
CA TRP A 690 -52.32 3.31 8.40
C TRP A 690 -51.15 2.43 8.85
N ILE A 691 -49.96 3.01 9.07
CA ILE A 691 -48.86 2.36 9.80
C ILE A 691 -48.52 3.18 11.04
N HIS A 692 -48.57 2.51 12.19
CA HIS A 692 -48.19 3.03 13.51
C HIS A 692 -46.67 3.14 13.65
N ARG A 693 -46.23 4.26 14.21
CA ARG A 693 -44.87 4.55 14.67
C ARG A 693 -44.54 3.72 15.91
N LEU A 694 -43.42 3.00 15.92
CA LEU A 694 -42.79 2.49 17.14
C LEU A 694 -41.35 3.00 17.21
N GLN A 695 -41.12 3.90 18.16
CA GLN A 695 -39.80 4.28 18.65
C GLN A 695 -39.34 3.21 19.65
N SER A 696 -38.08 2.77 19.58
CA SER A 696 -37.43 2.20 20.75
C SER A 696 -35.94 2.56 20.77
N SER A 697 -35.61 3.54 21.60
CA SER A 697 -34.34 3.62 22.31
C SER A 697 -34.41 2.67 23.51
N ARG A 698 -33.33 1.91 23.79
CA ARG A 698 -32.75 1.63 25.12
C ARG A 698 -31.80 0.42 25.13
N SER A 699 -30.52 0.74 25.37
CA SER A 699 -29.58 0.13 26.32
C SER A 699 -29.37 -1.39 26.36
N LEU A 700 -28.13 -1.77 26.03
CA LEU A 700 -27.41 -2.98 26.49
C LEU A 700 -27.57 -3.20 28.01
N ARG A 701 -27.77 -4.47 28.41
CA ARG A 701 -27.10 -5.11 29.57
C ARG A 701 -27.46 -6.61 29.74
N TRP A 702 -26.40 -7.44 29.82
CA TRP A 702 -26.24 -8.73 30.53
C TRP A 702 -27.00 -10.00 30.09
N LEU A 703 -26.28 -11.05 29.61
CA LEU A 703 -25.79 -12.23 30.37
C LEU A 703 -25.45 -13.45 29.47
N LEU A 704 -24.22 -13.97 29.62
CA LEU A 704 -23.79 -15.37 29.38
C LEU A 704 -24.30 -16.27 30.53
N PRO A 705 -24.53 -17.59 30.36
CA PRO A 705 -23.45 -18.61 30.36
C PRO A 705 -23.68 -19.79 29.36
N MET A 706 -22.66 -20.31 28.65
CA MET A 706 -21.63 -21.30 29.02
C MET A 706 -22.09 -22.79 28.98
N VAL A 707 -21.20 -23.64 28.41
CA VAL A 707 -20.97 -25.09 28.64
C VAL A 707 -21.32 -26.10 27.51
N GLN A 708 -20.31 -26.32 26.64
CA GLN A 708 -19.52 -27.55 26.39
C GLN A 708 -20.03 -28.85 25.70
N TRP A 709 -19.13 -29.33 24.81
CA TRP A 709 -18.69 -30.72 24.45
C TRP A 709 -19.32 -31.47 23.26
N PHE A 710 -18.54 -31.70 22.18
CA PHE A 710 -17.69 -32.90 22.02
C PHE A 710 -16.68 -32.76 20.86
N VAL A 711 -15.45 -33.21 21.08
CA VAL A 711 -14.40 -33.49 20.08
C VAL A 711 -14.15 -35.00 20.05
N ARG A 712 -14.07 -35.61 18.86
CA ARG A 712 -13.25 -36.80 18.47
C ARG A 712 -13.52 -37.04 16.98
N GLY A 713 -12.53 -36.85 16.09
CA GLY A 713 -11.64 -37.90 15.57
C GLY A 713 -12.34 -38.67 14.43
N SER A 714 -11.80 -38.91 13.23
CA SER A 714 -10.43 -38.98 12.77
C SER A 714 -10.41 -39.29 11.26
N THR A 715 -9.23 -39.12 10.64
CA THR A 715 -8.67 -39.80 9.45
C THR A 715 -9.23 -39.49 8.05
N GLY A 716 -8.31 -39.11 7.17
CA GLY A 716 -8.55 -38.80 5.76
C GLY A 716 -8.52 -40.01 4.83
N LEU A 717 -8.79 -39.74 3.55
CA LEU A 717 -8.23 -40.39 2.37
C LEU A 717 -8.91 -39.83 1.11
N GLY A 718 -8.10 -39.29 0.19
CA GLY A 718 -8.04 -39.74 -1.19
C GLY A 718 -9.24 -39.57 -2.14
N SER A 719 -8.98 -38.79 -3.19
CA SER A 719 -9.22 -39.10 -4.61
C SER A 719 -10.60 -38.83 -5.24
N ASN A 720 -10.56 -37.88 -6.17
CA ASN A 720 -10.95 -37.97 -7.58
C ASN A 720 -12.31 -38.59 -8.00
N ARG A 721 -12.98 -37.82 -8.87
CA ARG A 721 -13.98 -38.18 -9.91
C ARG A 721 -15.40 -38.54 -9.44
N GLN A 722 -16.37 -37.66 -9.72
CA GLN A 722 -17.24 -37.69 -10.92
C GLN A 722 -18.45 -36.75 -10.75
N LYS A 723 -18.83 -36.05 -11.83
CA LYS A 723 -20.14 -35.40 -11.97
C LYS A 723 -21.26 -36.45 -11.99
N PRO A 724 -22.43 -36.14 -11.43
CA PRO A 724 -23.67 -36.12 -12.23
C PRO A 724 -24.46 -34.83 -11.92
N GLY A 725 -25.18 -34.19 -12.86
CA GLY A 725 -26.32 -34.73 -13.60
C GLY A 725 -27.59 -34.05 -13.07
N ARG A 726 -28.17 -33.14 -13.87
CA ARG A 726 -29.39 -32.37 -13.57
C ARG A 726 -30.60 -33.29 -13.34
N SER A 727 -31.41 -33.03 -12.31
CA SER A 727 -32.88 -33.02 -12.33
C SER A 727 -33.48 -32.62 -10.97
N PRO A 728 -34.73 -32.12 -10.91
CA PRO A 728 -35.15 -31.07 -9.98
C PRO A 728 -35.78 -31.63 -8.69
N CYS A 729 -35.54 -30.98 -7.54
CA CYS A 729 -36.28 -31.27 -6.31
C CYS A 729 -37.19 -30.10 -5.94
N ARG A 730 -38.49 -30.42 -5.87
CA ARG A 730 -39.56 -29.64 -5.27
C ARG A 730 -39.24 -29.42 -3.79
N LEU A 731 -39.26 -28.16 -3.35
CA LEU A 731 -39.17 -27.81 -1.93
C LEU A 731 -40.56 -27.85 -1.31
N LEU A 732 -40.76 -28.76 -0.35
CA LEU A 732 -41.87 -28.75 0.59
C LEU A 732 -41.59 -27.66 1.63
N VAL A 733 -42.51 -26.70 1.77
CA VAL A 733 -42.50 -25.73 2.87
C VAL A 733 -43.05 -26.42 4.11
N ALA A 734 -42.26 -26.48 5.17
CA ALA A 734 -42.73 -26.74 6.53
C ALA A 734 -42.36 -25.53 7.39
N SER A 735 -43.39 -24.89 7.91
CA SER A 735 -43.35 -23.75 8.83
C SER A 735 -42.86 -24.16 10.21
N MET A 736 -41.86 -23.46 10.75
CA MET A 736 -41.77 -23.09 12.17
C MET A 736 -41.13 -21.71 12.29
#